data_AF-A0A916RHE1-F1
#
_entry.id   AF-A0A916RHE1-F1
#
_cell.length_a   1.000
_cell.length_b   1.000
_cell.length_c   1.000
_cell.angle_alpha   90.00
_cell.angle_beta   90.00
_cell.angle_gamma   90.00
#
_symmetry.space_group_name_H-M   'P 1'
#
loop_
_entity.id
_entity.type
_entity.pdbx_description
1 polymer ?
#
loop_
_entity_poly.entity_id
_entity_poly.type
_entity_poly.pdbx_seq_one_letter_code
_entity_poly.pdbx_strand_id
1 'polypeptide(L)'
;MSPDFSSSEKDSDFLSPSEQNQEKFSTETEGVTSELSSSEKYLFTPSLPLKREEKFENDENARFAKLITNVDGYLCELKEAQIRDGLHIFGQCPQGQQLRDLIIAIARHPSSTRLGLTRALAEDLGLEFDPLTDDFSTIINHNLFIDGKSCRTLGDAVELIEQKVANLVENLINQNLINSPFPQTNKELEWIRQNLLPSLQKTNQEITNLLIGLDGKYIPSGSSGAPTRGRPDVLPTGRNFYSVDIRAIPTETAWRIGQLAAENLIERYTQENGEYPQTLGLSVWGTSTMRTGGDDIAEALALLGVKPVWDRPSRRVIDFEILPISILGRPRVDVTLRISGFFRDAFPNIIDLFDQAVIAVANLDETPTENPLAAQVKKEVKYWQELGLTEIQAKARSQYRIFGSKPGAYGAGLQGLIESQNWQDDQDLARAYINWSSYAYTGINNSYNQEARAINSPEAFSQRLQQMQIVLHNQDNREHDLLDSDDYYQFQGGMTVAIRALTGKNPDTYFGDNSMPENPKVRQLKEQIARVYRSRVVNPKWIAGVMRHGYKGAFEMAATIDYLFAYDATAKCVEDFMYQGVAETYIFDENVQSFIQAKNPWALRDMAERLLEANQRGLWQSANQKTLDKLQAIALEAEGIIENL
;
A
#
# COMPACT_ATOMS: atom_id res chain seq x y z
N MET A 1 -15.91 -9.64 10.79
CA MET A 1 -14.56 -10.11 10.40
C MET A 1 -14.21 -9.41 9.10
N SER A 2 -12.93 -9.33 8.74
CA SER A 2 -12.54 -8.87 7.40
C SER A 2 -13.00 -9.90 6.35
N PRO A 3 -13.03 -9.54 5.05
CA PRO A 3 -13.31 -10.47 3.98
C PRO A 3 -12.37 -11.69 3.99
N ASP A 4 -12.78 -12.75 3.31
CA ASP A 4 -11.94 -13.92 3.09
C ASP A 4 -10.65 -13.53 2.37
N PHE A 5 -9.54 -14.13 2.77
CA PHE A 5 -8.22 -13.84 2.20
C PHE A 5 -7.72 -15.03 1.41
N SER A 6 -7.00 -14.75 0.33
CA SER A 6 -6.24 -15.76 -0.39
C SER A 6 -4.97 -15.16 -0.98
N SER A 7 -3.98 -16.01 -1.26
CA SER A 7 -2.89 -15.65 -2.18
C SER A 7 -3.49 -15.34 -3.54
N SER A 8 -2.89 -14.41 -4.28
CA SER A 8 -3.42 -14.03 -5.59
C SER A 8 -3.47 -15.24 -6.53
N GLU A 9 -2.50 -16.16 -6.40
CA GLU A 9 -2.30 -17.37 -7.21
C GLU A 9 -2.31 -17.11 -8.73
N LYS A 10 -1.51 -17.87 -9.46
CA LYS A 10 -1.37 -17.69 -10.91
C LYS A 10 -2.34 -18.63 -11.62
N ASP A 11 -3.20 -18.10 -12.49
CA ASP A 11 -3.56 -18.83 -13.71
C ASP A 11 -2.47 -18.52 -14.74
N SER A 12 -1.73 -19.56 -15.16
CA SER A 12 -0.59 -19.48 -16.09
C SER A 12 -0.91 -18.81 -17.42
N ASP A 13 -2.18 -18.64 -17.74
CA ASP A 13 -2.63 -18.25 -19.07
C ASP A 13 -2.80 -16.73 -19.24
N PHE A 14 -2.81 -15.93 -18.16
CA PHE A 14 -3.18 -14.50 -18.25
C PHE A 14 -2.00 -13.53 -18.36
N LEU A 15 -0.75 -13.97 -18.16
CA LEU A 15 0.43 -13.09 -18.19
C LEU A 15 1.55 -13.56 -19.15
N SER A 16 1.28 -14.44 -20.12
CA SER A 16 2.36 -14.87 -21.02
C SER A 16 1.93 -15.33 -22.42
N PRO A 17 2.58 -14.76 -23.46
CA PRO A 17 3.28 -15.54 -24.47
C PRO A 17 4.69 -15.97 -24.01
N SER A 18 5.16 -15.46 -22.85
CA SER A 18 6.55 -15.60 -22.40
C SER A 18 6.89 -16.90 -21.68
N GLU A 19 5.97 -17.58 -20.99
CA GLU A 19 6.24 -18.87 -20.32
C GLU A 19 6.36 -20.02 -21.32
N GLN A 20 5.53 -20.02 -22.37
CA GLN A 20 5.69 -20.96 -23.49
C GLN A 20 6.99 -20.73 -24.27
N ASN A 21 7.51 -19.49 -24.28
CA ASN A 21 8.83 -19.19 -24.84
C ASN A 21 9.98 -19.52 -23.88
N GLN A 22 9.77 -19.48 -22.56
CA GLN A 22 10.78 -19.83 -21.55
C GLN A 22 11.01 -21.34 -21.46
N GLU A 23 9.98 -22.19 -21.56
CA GLU A 23 10.15 -23.65 -21.66
C GLU A 23 10.83 -24.07 -22.97
N LYS A 24 10.57 -23.36 -24.07
CA LYS A 24 11.30 -23.53 -25.33
C LYS A 24 12.76 -23.10 -25.25
N PHE A 25 13.06 -22.00 -24.59
CA PHE A 25 14.44 -21.52 -24.47
C PHE A 25 15.29 -22.32 -23.49
N SER A 26 14.71 -22.81 -22.38
CA SER A 26 15.43 -23.67 -21.43
C SER A 26 15.85 -25.00 -22.08
N THR A 27 14.99 -25.57 -22.93
CA THR A 27 15.35 -26.75 -23.75
C THR A 27 16.35 -26.45 -24.88
N GLU A 28 16.35 -25.23 -25.44
CA GLU A 28 17.34 -24.81 -26.45
C GLU A 28 18.72 -24.45 -25.84
N THR A 29 18.79 -23.89 -24.62
CA THR A 29 20.06 -23.60 -23.94
C THR A 29 20.79 -24.83 -23.42
N GLU A 30 20.09 -25.92 -23.11
CA GLU A 30 20.71 -27.22 -22.79
C GLU A 30 21.24 -27.93 -24.05
N GLY A 31 20.73 -27.59 -25.25
CA GLY A 31 21.17 -28.16 -26.52
C GLY A 31 22.41 -27.51 -27.14
N VAL A 32 22.68 -26.23 -26.85
CA VAL A 32 23.73 -25.44 -27.55
C VAL A 32 25.13 -25.58 -26.92
N THR A 33 25.27 -26.28 -25.79
CA THR A 33 26.59 -26.51 -25.15
C THR A 33 27.27 -27.83 -25.56
N SER A 34 26.72 -28.61 -26.50
CA SER A 34 27.27 -29.93 -26.88
C SER A 34 27.77 -30.10 -28.33
N GLU A 35 27.61 -29.12 -29.23
CA GLU A 35 28.02 -29.24 -30.65
C GLU A 35 29.05 -28.22 -31.15
N LEU A 36 29.94 -27.74 -30.28
CA LEU A 36 31.13 -26.96 -30.67
C LEU A 36 32.41 -27.73 -30.36
N SER A 37 32.57 -28.92 -30.94
CA SER A 37 33.84 -29.65 -30.89
C SER A 37 34.14 -30.46 -32.16
N SER A 38 33.85 -29.94 -33.36
CA SER A 38 34.42 -30.54 -34.58
C SER A 38 34.16 -29.72 -35.85
N SER A 39 34.97 -28.67 -36.07
CA SER A 39 35.42 -28.29 -37.43
C SER A 39 36.32 -27.04 -37.40
N GLU A 40 37.61 -27.23 -37.12
CA GLU A 40 38.64 -26.32 -37.61
C GLU A 40 39.04 -26.75 -39.03
N LYS A 41 38.97 -25.83 -40.01
CA LYS A 41 40.09 -25.45 -40.91
C LYS A 41 39.67 -24.61 -42.12
N TYR A 42 40.57 -23.66 -42.44
CA TYR A 42 40.75 -22.81 -43.64
C TYR A 42 39.89 -21.53 -43.71
N LEU A 43 40.37 -20.29 -43.90
CA LEU A 43 41.66 -19.68 -44.30
C LEU A 43 41.65 -18.15 -44.00
N PHE A 44 42.82 -17.62 -43.58
CA PHE A 44 43.36 -16.24 -43.66
C PHE A 44 42.79 -15.04 -42.82
N THR A 45 43.70 -14.49 -42.00
CA THR A 45 43.75 -13.22 -41.23
C THR A 45 44.23 -12.02 -42.12
N PRO A 46 44.21 -10.71 -41.71
CA PRO A 46 44.38 -10.22 -40.33
C PRO A 46 43.64 -8.94 -39.83
N SER A 47 43.42 -8.96 -38.50
CA SER A 47 43.63 -7.89 -37.50
C SER A 47 42.75 -6.63 -37.43
N LEU A 48 41.79 -6.63 -36.50
CA LEU A 48 41.47 -5.56 -35.51
C LEU A 48 40.53 -6.17 -34.42
N PRO A 49 40.43 -5.62 -33.18
CA PRO A 49 40.27 -6.42 -31.97
C PRO A 49 38.83 -6.85 -31.64
N LEU A 50 38.59 -8.16 -31.67
CA LEU A 50 37.39 -8.86 -31.17
C LEU A 50 37.15 -8.76 -29.64
N LYS A 51 38.06 -8.17 -28.86
CA LYS A 51 37.93 -8.08 -27.39
C LYS A 51 36.88 -7.08 -26.90
N ARG A 52 36.34 -6.23 -27.77
CA ARG A 52 35.30 -5.25 -27.39
C ARG A 52 33.89 -5.83 -27.57
N GLU A 53 33.67 -6.65 -28.60
CA GLU A 53 32.37 -7.26 -28.90
C GLU A 53 32.03 -8.37 -27.89
N GLU A 54 32.95 -9.29 -27.57
CA GLU A 54 32.73 -10.33 -26.54
C GLU A 54 32.45 -9.75 -25.14
N LYS A 55 33.00 -8.58 -24.82
CA LYS A 55 32.80 -7.93 -23.52
C LYS A 55 31.47 -7.17 -23.47
N PHE A 56 30.99 -6.69 -24.61
CA PHE A 56 29.66 -6.09 -24.75
C PHE A 56 28.57 -7.17 -24.75
N GLU A 57 28.74 -8.28 -25.49
CA GLU A 57 27.81 -9.41 -25.47
C GLU A 57 27.71 -10.07 -24.08
N ASN A 58 28.83 -10.21 -23.35
CA ASN A 58 28.79 -10.73 -21.98
C ASN A 58 28.11 -9.76 -20.98
N ASP A 59 28.21 -8.44 -21.17
CA ASP A 59 27.51 -7.45 -20.33
C ASP A 59 26.02 -7.42 -20.67
N GLU A 60 25.64 -7.52 -21.95
CA GLU A 60 24.23 -7.63 -22.36
C GLU A 60 23.58 -8.92 -21.86
N ASN A 61 24.27 -10.07 -21.97
CA ASN A 61 23.78 -11.34 -21.44
C ASN A 61 23.65 -11.31 -19.91
N ALA A 62 24.59 -10.69 -19.20
CA ALA A 62 24.52 -10.52 -17.75
C ALA A 62 23.36 -9.58 -17.33
N ARG A 63 23.13 -8.50 -18.06
CA ARG A 63 21.98 -7.60 -17.84
C ARG A 63 20.66 -8.29 -18.13
N PHE A 64 20.59 -9.08 -19.20
CA PHE A 64 19.40 -9.84 -19.55
C PHE A 64 19.11 -10.92 -18.50
N ALA A 65 20.12 -11.67 -18.06
CA ALA A 65 19.96 -12.64 -16.97
C ALA A 65 19.43 -11.97 -15.69
N LYS A 66 20.01 -10.83 -15.30
CA LYS A 66 19.53 -10.04 -14.15
C LYS A 66 18.08 -9.54 -14.34
N LEU A 67 17.71 -9.14 -15.56
CA LEU A 67 16.34 -8.75 -15.87
C LEU A 67 15.37 -9.90 -15.67
N ILE A 68 15.71 -11.10 -16.17
CA ILE A 68 14.87 -12.31 -15.98
C ILE A 68 14.69 -12.60 -14.49
N THR A 69 15.77 -12.61 -13.72
CA THR A 69 15.70 -12.86 -12.28
C THR A 69 14.85 -11.81 -11.53
N ASN A 70 14.95 -10.53 -11.91
CA ASN A 70 14.09 -9.48 -11.35
C ASN A 70 12.62 -9.66 -11.73
N VAL A 71 12.35 -10.08 -12.97
CA VAL A 71 10.99 -10.38 -13.44
C VAL A 71 10.43 -11.57 -12.66
N ASP A 72 11.20 -12.64 -12.47
CA ASP A 72 10.80 -13.81 -11.69
C ASP A 72 10.49 -13.41 -10.23
N GLY A 73 11.35 -12.60 -9.59
CA GLY A 73 11.09 -12.07 -8.25
C GLY A 73 9.83 -11.22 -8.16
N TYR A 74 9.58 -10.36 -9.16
CA TYR A 74 8.35 -9.56 -9.23
C TYR A 74 7.10 -10.42 -9.42
N LEU A 75 7.16 -11.45 -10.28
CA LEU A 75 6.07 -12.39 -10.48
C LEU A 75 5.77 -13.19 -9.19
N CYS A 76 6.81 -13.60 -8.46
CA CYS A 76 6.66 -14.21 -7.14
C CYS A 76 5.98 -13.24 -6.17
N GLU A 77 6.38 -11.97 -6.13
CA GLU A 77 5.75 -10.97 -5.27
C GLU A 77 4.26 -10.74 -5.60
N LEU A 78 3.89 -10.81 -6.89
CA LEU A 78 2.50 -10.73 -7.32
C LEU A 78 1.72 -11.95 -6.85
N LYS A 79 2.27 -13.16 -7.05
CA LYS A 79 1.66 -14.43 -6.64
C LYS A 79 1.41 -14.53 -5.14
N GLU A 80 2.39 -14.07 -4.36
CA GLU A 80 2.33 -14.08 -2.89
C GLU A 80 1.56 -12.89 -2.30
N ALA A 81 1.06 -11.98 -3.16
CA ALA A 81 0.20 -10.90 -2.72
C ALA A 81 -1.08 -11.48 -2.10
N GLN A 82 -1.32 -11.15 -0.84
CA GLN A 82 -2.60 -11.43 -0.18
C GLN A 82 -3.66 -10.49 -0.76
N ILE A 83 -4.72 -11.08 -1.29
CA ILE A 83 -5.89 -10.41 -1.82
C ILE A 83 -7.15 -10.95 -1.14
N ARG A 84 -8.25 -10.21 -1.28
CA ARG A 84 -9.56 -10.69 -0.83
C ARG A 84 -10.10 -11.74 -1.80
N ASP A 85 -10.63 -12.83 -1.30
CA ASP A 85 -11.31 -13.88 -2.07
C ASP A 85 -12.80 -13.94 -1.69
N GLY A 86 -13.50 -12.83 -1.97
CA GLY A 86 -14.92 -12.64 -1.65
C GLY A 86 -15.16 -11.56 -0.60
N LEU A 87 -16.34 -11.60 0.01
CA LEU A 87 -16.83 -10.62 1.00
C LEU A 87 -17.31 -11.31 2.27
N HIS A 88 -17.09 -10.67 3.41
CA HIS A 88 -17.59 -11.19 4.69
C HIS A 88 -19.11 -11.20 4.74
N ILE A 89 -19.71 -12.30 5.21
CA ILE A 89 -21.13 -12.39 5.54
C ILE A 89 -21.27 -12.38 7.07
N PHE A 90 -21.99 -11.37 7.59
CA PHE A 90 -22.14 -11.15 9.03
C PHE A 90 -22.61 -12.42 9.77
N GLY A 91 -21.83 -12.87 10.76
CA GLY A 91 -22.09 -14.08 11.54
C GLY A 91 -21.64 -15.40 10.91
N GLN A 92 -21.07 -15.40 9.70
CA GLN A 92 -20.60 -16.61 9.03
C GLN A 92 -19.07 -16.72 9.08
N CYS A 93 -18.58 -17.81 9.66
CA CYS A 93 -17.16 -18.15 9.62
C CYS A 93 -16.81 -18.68 8.21
N PRO A 94 -15.68 -18.26 7.62
CA PRO A 94 -15.15 -18.81 6.37
C PRO A 94 -15.03 -20.33 6.46
N GLN A 95 -15.13 -21.02 5.32
CA GLN A 95 -15.07 -22.48 5.24
C GLN A 95 -14.06 -22.94 4.18
N GLY A 96 -13.62 -24.19 4.28
CA GLY A 96 -12.74 -24.82 3.28
C GLY A 96 -11.48 -24.01 2.99
N GLN A 97 -11.22 -23.76 1.71
CA GLN A 97 -10.06 -23.01 1.23
C GLN A 97 -9.98 -21.59 1.79
N GLN A 98 -11.11 -20.86 1.88
CA GLN A 98 -11.13 -19.49 2.41
C GLN A 98 -10.68 -19.44 3.89
N LEU A 99 -11.09 -20.43 4.69
CA LEU A 99 -10.66 -20.55 6.08
C LEU A 99 -9.18 -20.90 6.19
N ARG A 100 -8.71 -21.84 5.36
CA ARG A 100 -7.30 -22.25 5.29
C ARG A 100 -6.41 -21.05 4.99
N ASP A 101 -6.74 -20.30 3.95
CA ASP A 101 -5.92 -19.19 3.47
C ASP A 101 -5.93 -18.01 4.46
N LEU A 102 -7.08 -17.71 5.09
CA LEU A 102 -7.17 -16.75 6.19
C LEU A 102 -6.29 -17.15 7.38
N ILE A 103 -6.29 -18.43 7.75
CA ILE A 103 -5.45 -18.93 8.85
C ILE A 103 -3.96 -18.74 8.52
N ILE A 104 -3.54 -19.06 7.29
CA ILE A 104 -2.15 -18.87 6.85
C ILE A 104 -1.78 -17.39 6.89
N ALA A 105 -2.65 -16.52 6.38
CA ALA A 105 -2.44 -15.08 6.36
C ALA A 105 -2.23 -14.48 7.76
N ILE A 106 -2.94 -14.99 8.78
CA ILE A 106 -2.78 -14.55 10.17
C ILE A 106 -1.56 -15.22 10.82
N ALA A 107 -1.38 -16.53 10.59
CA ALA A 107 -0.39 -17.33 11.30
C ALA A 107 1.05 -17.14 10.79
N ARG A 108 1.25 -16.53 9.61
CA ARG A 108 2.60 -16.26 9.07
C ARG A 108 3.39 -15.23 9.87
N HIS A 109 2.74 -14.30 10.54
CA HIS A 109 3.47 -13.25 11.27
C HIS A 109 4.11 -13.78 12.56
N PRO A 110 5.38 -13.43 12.83
CA PRO A 110 6.06 -13.73 14.08
C PRO A 110 5.46 -12.93 15.24
N SER A 111 5.75 -13.38 16.46
CA SER A 111 5.53 -12.62 17.69
C SER A 111 6.70 -12.85 18.66
N SER A 112 6.66 -12.22 19.85
CA SER A 112 7.70 -12.46 20.87
C SER A 112 7.84 -13.92 21.31
N THR A 113 6.84 -14.77 21.02
CA THR A 113 6.83 -16.19 21.39
C THR A 113 6.56 -17.14 20.21
N ARG A 114 6.40 -16.62 18.99
CA ARG A 114 6.08 -17.39 17.78
C ARG A 114 7.00 -17.02 16.64
N LEU A 115 7.44 -18.01 15.87
CA LEU A 115 8.28 -17.79 14.69
C LEU A 115 7.45 -17.33 13.49
N GLY A 116 6.16 -17.68 13.47
CA GLY A 116 5.33 -17.56 12.27
C GLY A 116 5.41 -18.83 11.43
N LEU A 117 4.29 -19.20 10.82
CA LEU A 117 4.10 -20.53 10.25
C LEU A 117 5.09 -20.88 9.12
N THR A 118 5.37 -19.93 8.23
CA THR A 118 6.27 -20.14 7.07
C THR A 118 7.73 -20.20 7.50
N ARG A 119 8.15 -19.32 8.42
CA ARG A 119 9.49 -19.35 9.03
C ARG A 119 9.74 -20.61 9.84
N ALA A 120 8.75 -21.08 10.61
CA ALA A 120 8.86 -22.31 11.37
C ALA A 120 9.11 -23.52 10.44
N LEU A 121 8.43 -23.57 9.29
CA LEU A 121 8.68 -24.60 8.29
C LEU A 121 10.06 -24.44 7.63
N ALA A 122 10.48 -23.21 7.33
CA ALA A 122 11.81 -22.95 6.78
C ALA A 122 12.92 -23.43 7.74
N GLU A 123 12.76 -23.18 9.05
CA GLU A 123 13.69 -23.66 10.08
C GLU A 123 13.72 -25.19 10.17
N ASP A 124 12.56 -25.85 10.17
CA ASP A 124 12.49 -27.32 10.21
C ASP A 124 13.07 -27.97 8.94
N LEU A 125 13.04 -27.28 7.80
CA LEU A 125 13.68 -27.69 6.55
C LEU A 125 15.17 -27.33 6.48
N GLY A 126 15.70 -26.60 7.47
CA GLY A 126 17.10 -26.17 7.51
C GLY A 126 17.47 -25.14 6.44
N LEU A 127 16.52 -24.28 6.06
CA LEU A 127 16.72 -23.25 5.03
C LEU A 127 17.42 -22.02 5.62
N GLU A 128 18.49 -21.56 4.97
CA GLU A 128 19.31 -20.42 5.41
C GLU A 128 18.80 -19.07 4.84
N PHE A 129 17.49 -18.88 4.76
CA PHE A 129 16.87 -17.63 4.33
C PHE A 129 15.56 -17.38 5.07
N ASP A 130 15.13 -16.11 5.11
CA ASP A 130 13.85 -15.72 5.69
C ASP A 130 12.76 -15.64 4.61
N PRO A 131 11.75 -16.52 4.62
CA PRO A 131 10.71 -16.55 3.60
C PRO A 131 9.81 -15.30 3.58
N LEU A 132 9.86 -14.43 4.59
CA LEU A 132 9.03 -13.22 4.66
C LEU A 132 9.77 -11.94 4.25
N THR A 133 11.09 -11.88 4.44
CA THR A 133 11.85 -10.62 4.30
C THR A 133 12.89 -10.64 3.20
N ASP A 134 13.43 -11.81 2.85
CA ASP A 134 14.50 -11.90 1.87
C ASP A 134 13.98 -11.66 0.44
N ASP A 135 14.88 -11.19 -0.43
CA ASP A 135 14.56 -10.84 -1.81
C ASP A 135 14.29 -12.11 -2.65
N PHE A 136 13.06 -12.25 -3.15
CA PHE A 136 12.63 -13.37 -3.96
C PHE A 136 13.42 -13.53 -5.26
N SER A 137 14.04 -12.46 -5.76
CA SER A 137 14.93 -12.50 -6.93
C SER A 137 16.33 -13.06 -6.61
N THR A 138 16.63 -13.39 -5.34
CA THR A 138 17.94 -13.94 -5.00
C THR A 138 18.11 -15.34 -5.60
N ILE A 139 19.19 -15.53 -6.37
CA ILE A 139 19.55 -16.81 -6.99
C ILE A 139 20.17 -17.73 -5.93
N ILE A 140 19.73 -18.99 -5.93
CA ILE A 140 20.28 -20.03 -5.06
C ILE A 140 21.47 -20.69 -5.76
N ASN A 141 22.68 -20.49 -5.22
CA ASN A 141 23.93 -20.97 -5.82
C ASN A 141 24.22 -22.45 -5.59
N HIS A 142 23.32 -23.19 -4.96
CA HIS A 142 23.44 -24.62 -4.68
C HIS A 142 22.14 -25.34 -5.03
N ASN A 143 22.22 -26.65 -5.20
CA ASN A 143 21.04 -27.47 -5.50
C ASN A 143 20.13 -27.59 -4.27
N LEU A 144 19.20 -26.64 -4.12
CA LEU A 144 18.13 -26.72 -3.15
C LEU A 144 16.94 -27.49 -3.75
N PHE A 145 16.49 -28.51 -3.03
CA PHE A 145 15.29 -29.27 -3.38
C PHE A 145 14.30 -29.25 -2.22
N ILE A 146 13.07 -28.83 -2.50
CA ILE A 146 11.96 -28.92 -1.56
C ILE A 146 10.90 -29.83 -2.19
N ASP A 147 10.55 -30.91 -1.49
CA ASP A 147 9.60 -31.93 -1.95
C ASP A 147 9.90 -32.47 -3.37
N GLY A 148 11.20 -32.63 -3.68
CA GLY A 148 11.68 -33.19 -4.95
C GLY A 148 11.70 -32.20 -6.13
N LYS A 149 11.29 -30.94 -5.92
CA LYS A 149 11.39 -29.87 -6.92
C LYS A 149 12.62 -29.02 -6.68
N SER A 150 13.34 -28.66 -7.75
CA SER A 150 14.51 -27.80 -7.68
C SER A 150 14.10 -26.33 -7.60
N CYS A 151 14.73 -25.58 -6.72
CA CYS A 151 14.54 -24.13 -6.58
C CYS A 151 15.70 -23.40 -7.26
N ARG A 152 15.41 -22.50 -8.21
CA ARG A 152 16.40 -21.62 -8.85
C ARG A 152 16.55 -20.31 -8.09
N THR A 153 15.44 -19.80 -7.59
CA THR A 153 15.36 -18.55 -6.82
C THR A 153 14.80 -18.79 -5.42
N LEU A 154 15.00 -17.83 -4.51
CA LEU A 154 14.31 -17.84 -3.21
C LEU A 154 12.78 -17.80 -3.39
N GLY A 155 12.27 -17.13 -4.42
CA GLY A 155 10.84 -17.15 -4.75
C GLY A 155 10.29 -18.56 -4.97
N ASP A 156 11.01 -19.41 -5.71
CA ASP A 156 10.63 -20.82 -5.91
C ASP A 156 10.55 -21.59 -4.58
N ALA A 157 11.51 -21.34 -3.69
CA ALA A 157 11.55 -21.99 -2.39
C ALA A 157 10.38 -21.53 -1.50
N VAL A 158 10.08 -20.24 -1.49
CA VAL A 158 8.92 -19.66 -0.76
C VAL A 158 7.61 -20.24 -1.27
N GLU A 159 7.42 -20.35 -2.58
CA GLU A 159 6.23 -20.97 -3.17
C GLU A 159 6.00 -22.39 -2.64
N LEU A 160 7.06 -23.21 -2.60
CA LEU A 160 6.95 -24.60 -2.13
C LEU A 160 6.68 -24.69 -0.63
N ILE A 161 7.24 -23.77 0.16
CA ILE A 161 6.91 -23.62 1.59
C ILE A 161 5.42 -23.31 1.76
N GLU A 162 4.89 -22.34 1.02
CA GLU A 162 3.48 -21.92 1.10
C GLU A 162 2.53 -23.06 0.69
N GLN A 163 2.83 -23.79 -0.38
CA GLN A 163 2.06 -24.98 -0.79
C GLN A 163 2.02 -26.04 0.32
N LYS A 164 3.16 -26.30 0.97
CA LYS A 164 3.26 -27.28 2.05
C LYS A 164 2.53 -26.82 3.31
N VAL A 165 2.66 -25.54 3.66
CA VAL A 165 1.90 -24.91 4.75
C VAL A 165 0.40 -25.02 4.50
N ALA A 166 -0.06 -24.76 3.28
CA ALA A 166 -1.47 -24.88 2.91
C ALA A 166 -2.00 -26.30 3.14
N ASN A 167 -1.27 -27.32 2.69
CA ASN A 167 -1.63 -28.72 2.93
C ASN A 167 -1.67 -29.07 4.43
N LEU A 168 -0.72 -28.57 5.22
CA LEU A 168 -0.70 -28.81 6.67
C LEU A 168 -1.88 -28.17 7.40
N VAL A 169 -2.23 -26.92 7.05
CA VAL A 169 -3.37 -26.21 7.62
C VAL A 169 -4.69 -26.86 7.18
N GLU A 170 -4.80 -27.29 5.94
CA GLU A 170 -5.98 -27.99 5.42
C GLU A 170 -6.21 -29.34 6.14
N ASN A 171 -5.15 -30.11 6.35
CA ASN A 171 -5.22 -31.34 7.15
C ASN A 171 -5.62 -31.05 8.61
N LEU A 172 -5.12 -29.97 9.20
CA LEU A 172 -5.51 -29.54 10.54
C LEU A 172 -7.01 -29.21 10.60
N ILE A 173 -7.54 -28.47 9.63
CA ILE A 173 -8.97 -28.10 9.59
C ILE A 173 -9.85 -29.34 9.42
N ASN A 174 -9.49 -30.24 8.50
CA ASN A 174 -10.33 -31.38 8.11
C ASN A 174 -10.26 -32.55 9.10
N GLN A 175 -9.08 -32.84 9.65
CA GLN A 175 -8.84 -34.02 10.47
C GLN A 175 -8.62 -33.70 11.95
N ASN A 176 -8.37 -32.43 12.29
CA ASN A 176 -7.99 -31.99 13.64
C ASN A 176 -6.76 -32.77 14.18
N LEU A 177 -5.84 -33.14 13.28
CA LEU A 177 -4.63 -33.89 13.58
C LEU A 177 -3.40 -33.10 13.14
N ILE A 178 -2.38 -33.10 14.01
CA ILE A 178 -1.05 -32.60 13.69
C ILE A 178 -0.17 -33.82 13.51
N ASN A 179 0.11 -34.16 12.25
CA ASN A 179 0.94 -35.30 11.90
C ASN A 179 2.02 -34.86 10.90
N SER A 180 3.02 -34.16 11.41
CA SER A 180 4.19 -33.75 10.63
C SER A 180 5.48 -34.05 11.40
N PRO A 181 6.59 -34.36 10.70
CA PRO A 181 7.89 -34.56 11.32
C PRO A 181 8.58 -33.24 11.73
N PHE A 182 7.89 -32.10 11.61
CA PHE A 182 8.46 -30.75 11.71
C PHE A 182 8.16 -30.13 13.09
N PRO A 183 9.10 -30.18 14.06
CA PRO A 183 8.83 -29.80 15.45
C PRO A 183 8.48 -28.32 15.65
N GLN A 184 9.10 -27.38 14.93
CA GLN A 184 8.76 -25.95 15.05
C GLN A 184 7.41 -25.66 14.42
N THR A 185 7.16 -26.21 13.24
CA THR A 185 5.89 -26.13 12.52
C THR A 185 4.75 -26.71 13.34
N ASN A 186 4.98 -27.84 14.03
CA ASN A 186 3.98 -28.44 14.93
C ASN A 186 3.60 -27.51 16.09
N LYS A 187 4.52 -26.68 16.61
CA LYS A 187 4.18 -25.67 17.64
C LYS A 187 3.24 -24.61 17.08
N GLU A 188 3.50 -24.16 15.85
CA GLU A 188 2.65 -23.18 15.18
C GLU A 188 1.26 -23.76 14.86
N LEU A 189 1.20 -24.98 14.33
CA LEU A 189 -0.06 -25.70 14.08
C LEU A 189 -0.85 -25.93 15.38
N GLU A 190 -0.17 -26.25 16.48
CA GLU A 190 -0.82 -26.42 17.78
C GLU A 190 -1.38 -25.09 18.31
N TRP A 191 -0.65 -23.99 18.13
CA TRP A 191 -1.17 -22.65 18.45
C TRP A 191 -2.41 -22.32 17.60
N ILE A 192 -2.39 -22.63 16.29
CA ILE A 192 -3.54 -22.43 15.40
C ILE A 192 -4.75 -23.23 15.92
N ARG A 193 -4.53 -24.51 16.23
CA ARG A 193 -5.57 -25.44 16.73
C ARG A 193 -6.18 -24.98 18.05
N GLN A 194 -5.36 -24.50 18.98
CA GLN A 194 -5.80 -24.14 20.32
C GLN A 194 -6.37 -22.71 20.43
N ASN A 195 -5.88 -21.77 19.60
CA ASN A 195 -6.16 -20.34 19.78
C ASN A 195 -6.85 -19.72 18.56
N LEU A 196 -6.23 -19.80 17.39
CA LEU A 196 -6.70 -19.07 16.21
C LEU A 196 -7.99 -19.65 15.64
N LEU A 197 -8.00 -20.95 15.31
CA LEU A 197 -9.16 -21.62 14.71
C LEU A 197 -10.40 -21.52 15.62
N PRO A 198 -10.33 -21.79 16.94
CA PRO A 198 -11.47 -21.58 17.84
C PRO A 198 -11.95 -20.12 17.92
N SER A 199 -11.06 -19.14 17.74
CA SER A 199 -11.43 -17.73 17.74
C SER A 199 -12.13 -17.32 16.44
N LEU A 200 -11.71 -17.86 15.30
CA LEU A 200 -12.41 -17.68 14.01
C LEU A 200 -13.77 -18.36 14.00
N GLN A 201 -13.89 -19.58 14.54
CA GLN A 201 -15.16 -20.31 14.62
C GLN A 201 -16.23 -19.60 15.47
N LYS A 202 -15.82 -18.68 16.34
CA LYS A 202 -16.72 -17.82 17.14
C LYS A 202 -17.30 -16.64 16.35
N THR A 203 -17.12 -16.55 15.03
CA THR A 203 -17.68 -15.46 14.21
C THR A 203 -19.20 -15.35 14.32
N ASN A 204 -19.92 -16.43 14.61
CA ASN A 204 -21.35 -16.40 14.90
C ASN A 204 -21.73 -15.51 16.11
N GLN A 205 -20.75 -15.15 16.95
CA GLN A 205 -20.91 -14.15 18.01
C GLN A 205 -21.26 -12.76 17.47
N GLU A 206 -20.97 -12.45 16.21
CA GLU A 206 -21.41 -11.21 15.57
C GLU A 206 -22.93 -11.03 15.64
N ILE A 207 -23.70 -12.03 15.22
CA ILE A 207 -25.17 -12.03 15.33
C ILE A 207 -25.60 -12.14 16.79
N THR A 208 -24.94 -13.01 17.56
CA THR A 208 -25.32 -13.27 18.95
C THR A 208 -25.22 -12.00 19.80
N ASN A 209 -24.11 -11.26 19.67
CA ASN A 209 -23.88 -10.04 20.42
C ASN A 209 -24.66 -8.86 19.86
N LEU A 210 -24.99 -8.84 18.56
CA LEU A 210 -25.99 -7.90 18.04
C LEU A 210 -27.33 -8.07 18.77
N LEU A 211 -27.83 -9.30 18.92
CA LEU A 211 -29.09 -9.58 19.61
C LEU A 211 -29.04 -9.21 21.10
N ILE A 212 -27.93 -9.50 21.78
CA ILE A 212 -27.69 -9.09 23.17
C ILE A 212 -27.74 -7.55 23.28
N GLY A 213 -27.16 -6.83 22.31
CA GLY A 213 -27.11 -5.38 22.32
C GLY A 213 -28.48 -4.75 22.10
N LEU A 214 -29.27 -5.33 21.20
CA LEU A 214 -30.67 -4.95 20.98
C LEU A 214 -31.55 -5.20 22.22
N ASP A 215 -31.19 -6.17 23.05
CA ASP A 215 -31.82 -6.45 24.35
C ASP A 215 -31.30 -5.54 25.49
N GLY A 216 -30.53 -4.50 25.16
CA GLY A 216 -30.00 -3.52 26.12
C GLY A 216 -28.95 -4.09 27.09
N LYS A 217 -28.36 -5.24 26.76
CA LYS A 217 -27.35 -5.90 27.60
C LYS A 217 -25.94 -5.48 27.22
N TYR A 218 -25.01 -5.71 28.15
CA TYR A 218 -23.59 -5.42 27.95
C TYR A 218 -22.97 -6.28 26.85
N ILE A 219 -22.27 -5.64 25.92
CA ILE A 219 -21.46 -6.29 24.89
C ILE A 219 -20.01 -6.34 25.35
N PRO A 220 -19.36 -7.53 25.36
CA PRO A 220 -17.96 -7.64 25.74
C PRO A 220 -17.06 -6.75 24.87
N SER A 221 -16.21 -5.96 25.51
CA SER A 221 -15.21 -5.15 24.81
C SER A 221 -14.04 -5.98 24.28
N GLY A 222 -13.36 -5.50 23.24
CA GLY A 222 -12.18 -6.14 22.66
C GLY A 222 -11.23 -5.15 21.98
N SER A 223 -9.98 -5.53 21.75
CA SER A 223 -9.06 -4.73 20.95
C SER A 223 -9.49 -4.71 19.48
N SER A 224 -9.15 -3.62 18.78
CA SER A 224 -9.23 -3.52 17.32
C SER A 224 -7.83 -3.60 16.69
N GLY A 225 -7.79 -3.90 15.39
CA GLY A 225 -6.56 -4.07 14.63
C GLY A 225 -6.77 -4.94 13.39
N ALA A 226 -5.70 -5.12 12.62
CA ALA A 226 -5.68 -6.04 11.48
C ALA A 226 -5.12 -7.40 11.94
N PRO A 227 -5.91 -8.49 11.96
CA PRO A 227 -5.42 -9.80 12.37
C PRO A 227 -4.30 -10.30 11.45
N THR A 228 -4.35 -9.94 10.16
CA THR A 228 -3.31 -10.22 9.16
C THR A 228 -2.03 -9.41 9.37
N ARG A 229 -2.00 -8.47 10.31
CA ARG A 229 -0.81 -7.69 10.68
C ARG A 229 -0.25 -8.10 12.04
N GLY A 230 -0.21 -9.40 12.31
CA GLY A 230 0.33 -9.95 13.56
C GLY A 230 -0.48 -9.65 14.81
N ARG A 231 -1.80 -9.37 14.67
CA ARG A 231 -2.70 -9.06 15.79
C ARG A 231 -3.85 -10.06 15.94
N PRO A 232 -3.58 -11.37 16.12
CA PRO A 232 -4.64 -12.38 16.31
C PRO A 232 -5.46 -12.14 17.60
N ASP A 233 -4.96 -11.33 18.55
CA ASP A 233 -5.65 -10.95 19.79
C ASP A 233 -6.97 -10.18 19.57
N VAL A 234 -7.15 -9.59 18.38
CA VAL A 234 -8.39 -8.88 18.02
C VAL A 234 -9.55 -9.83 17.75
N LEU A 235 -9.28 -11.13 17.60
CA LEU A 235 -10.29 -12.19 17.51
C LEU A 235 -10.67 -12.71 18.91
N PRO A 236 -11.90 -13.21 19.12
CA PRO A 236 -13.00 -13.30 18.15
C PRO A 236 -13.66 -11.94 17.85
N THR A 237 -14.41 -11.90 16.75
CA THR A 237 -15.25 -10.75 16.38
C THR A 237 -16.57 -10.73 17.15
N GLY A 238 -17.46 -9.78 16.84
CA GLY A 238 -18.71 -9.57 17.58
C GLY A 238 -18.53 -8.85 18.91
N ARG A 239 -17.38 -8.21 19.15
CA ARG A 239 -17.09 -7.45 20.37
C ARG A 239 -17.28 -5.94 20.14
N ASN A 240 -17.54 -5.20 21.22
CA ASN A 240 -17.53 -3.75 21.20
C ASN A 240 -16.07 -3.26 21.26
N PHE A 241 -15.47 -3.05 20.10
CA PHE A 241 -14.03 -2.81 20.05
C PHE A 241 -13.64 -1.44 20.61
N TYR A 242 -12.45 -1.38 21.23
CA TYR A 242 -11.75 -0.14 21.55
C TYR A 242 -10.47 -0.04 20.72
N SER A 243 -9.88 1.16 20.68
CA SER A 243 -8.63 1.42 19.95
C SER A 243 -7.42 1.23 20.86
N VAL A 244 -6.77 2.33 21.25
CA VAL A 244 -5.46 2.34 21.91
C VAL A 244 -5.37 3.51 22.89
N ASP A 245 -4.47 3.43 23.87
CA ASP A 245 -4.12 4.60 24.69
C ASP A 245 -3.34 5.59 23.83
N ILE A 246 -3.99 6.70 23.46
CA ILE A 246 -3.41 7.72 22.57
C ILE A 246 -2.11 8.32 23.11
N ARG A 247 -1.87 8.25 24.43
CA ARG A 247 -0.65 8.76 25.09
C ARG A 247 0.57 7.87 24.86
N ALA A 248 0.37 6.64 24.41
CA ALA A 248 1.43 5.68 24.12
C ALA A 248 1.84 5.67 22.63
N ILE A 249 1.38 6.65 21.85
CA ILE A 249 1.61 6.74 20.41
C ILE A 249 2.61 7.88 20.10
N PRO A 250 3.62 7.65 19.23
CA PRO A 250 3.94 6.36 18.61
C PRO A 250 4.49 5.36 19.65
N THR A 251 4.22 4.07 19.45
CA THR A 251 4.81 3.01 20.29
C THR A 251 6.30 2.80 19.95
N GLU A 252 7.08 2.16 20.83
CA GLU A 252 8.49 1.81 20.52
C GLU A 252 8.62 0.92 19.27
N THR A 253 7.67 0.01 19.07
CA THR A 253 7.61 -0.82 17.85
C THR A 253 7.30 0.01 16.62
N ALA A 254 6.31 0.91 16.71
CA ALA A 254 5.96 1.82 15.61
C ALA A 254 7.12 2.77 15.28
N TRP A 255 7.88 3.22 16.27
CA TRP A 255 9.10 3.99 16.04
C TRP A 255 10.12 3.24 15.18
N ARG A 256 10.36 1.95 15.47
CA ARG A 256 11.29 1.16 14.67
C ARG A 256 10.80 0.97 13.24
N ILE A 257 9.50 0.72 13.05
CA ILE A 257 8.88 0.56 11.73
C ILE A 257 8.95 1.87 10.94
N GLY A 258 8.54 2.98 11.55
CA GLY A 258 8.60 4.31 10.92
C GLY A 258 10.02 4.75 10.59
N GLN A 259 11.01 4.40 11.42
CA GLN A 259 12.41 4.63 11.10
C GLN A 259 12.85 3.87 9.84
N LEU A 260 12.52 2.57 9.74
CA LEU A 260 12.83 1.75 8.56
C LEU A 260 12.11 2.27 7.31
N ALA A 261 10.84 2.65 7.43
CA ALA A 261 10.08 3.23 6.32
C ALA A 261 10.71 4.54 5.81
N ALA A 262 11.12 5.42 6.72
CA ALA A 262 11.82 6.66 6.39
C ALA A 262 13.17 6.39 5.69
N GLU A 263 13.95 5.44 6.20
CA GLU A 263 15.22 5.02 5.60
C GLU A 263 15.01 4.49 4.17
N ASN A 264 14.02 3.62 3.97
CA ASN A 264 13.68 3.05 2.66
C ASN A 264 13.19 4.12 1.66
N LEU A 265 12.38 5.09 2.11
CA LEU A 265 11.97 6.22 1.29
C LEU A 265 13.16 7.06 0.83
N ILE A 266 14.04 7.39 1.77
CA ILE A 266 15.23 8.23 1.49
C ILE A 266 16.17 7.51 0.54
N GLU A 267 16.44 6.23 0.78
CA GLU A 267 17.25 5.41 -0.10
C GLU A 267 16.64 5.39 -1.51
N ARG A 268 15.34 5.07 -1.62
CA ARG A 268 14.66 5.01 -2.91
C ARG A 268 14.74 6.33 -3.67
N TYR A 269 14.39 7.44 -3.02
CA TYR A 269 14.45 8.76 -3.66
C TYR A 269 15.88 9.14 -4.07
N THR A 270 16.87 8.87 -3.21
CA THR A 270 18.28 9.21 -3.49
C THR A 270 18.84 8.38 -4.64
N GLN A 271 18.46 7.10 -4.76
CA GLN A 271 18.85 6.26 -5.89
C GLN A 271 18.28 6.77 -7.23
N GLU A 272 17.04 7.30 -7.22
CA GLU A 272 16.37 7.79 -8.42
C GLU A 272 16.80 9.21 -8.83
N ASN A 273 17.04 10.09 -7.85
CA ASN A 273 17.28 11.52 -8.08
C ASN A 273 18.75 11.94 -7.89
N GLY A 274 19.58 11.12 -7.24
CA GLY A 274 20.99 11.41 -6.96
C GLY A 274 21.24 12.41 -5.82
N GLU A 275 20.17 12.92 -5.19
CA GLU A 275 20.22 13.83 -4.04
C GLU A 275 19.22 13.43 -2.96
N TYR A 276 19.47 13.86 -1.72
CA TYR A 276 18.54 13.62 -0.62
C TYR A 276 17.26 14.46 -0.77
N PRO A 277 16.10 13.92 -0.35
CA PRO A 277 14.86 14.69 -0.35
C PRO A 277 14.94 15.82 0.68
N GLN A 278 14.50 17.01 0.29
CA GLN A 278 14.45 18.20 1.14
C GLN A 278 13.08 18.41 1.75
N THR A 279 12.00 18.10 1.03
CA THR A 279 10.63 18.27 1.53
C THR A 279 9.64 17.26 0.97
N LEU A 280 8.71 16.81 1.83
CA LEU A 280 7.66 15.87 1.47
C LEU A 280 6.34 16.18 2.16
N GLY A 281 5.25 15.78 1.50
CA GLY A 281 3.92 15.71 2.06
C GLY A 281 3.59 14.28 2.46
N LEU A 282 3.14 14.07 3.69
CA LEU A 282 2.67 12.78 4.19
C LEU A 282 1.20 12.88 4.58
N SER A 283 0.37 12.04 4.00
CA SER A 283 -1.02 11.89 4.43
C SER A 283 -1.09 10.97 5.65
N VAL A 284 -1.79 11.38 6.71
CA VAL A 284 -1.86 10.62 7.97
C VAL A 284 -3.31 10.38 8.37
N TRP A 285 -3.66 9.10 8.56
CA TRP A 285 -5.01 8.69 8.94
C TRP A 285 -5.10 8.21 10.38
N GLY A 286 -6.19 8.58 11.05
CA GLY A 286 -6.45 8.11 12.41
C GLY A 286 -6.64 6.59 12.50
N THR A 287 -7.27 5.97 11.50
CA THR A 287 -7.46 4.50 11.49
C THR A 287 -6.13 3.75 11.40
N SER A 288 -5.21 4.18 10.53
CA SER A 288 -3.87 3.59 10.39
C SER A 288 -3.04 3.80 11.67
N THR A 289 -3.15 4.98 12.29
CA THR A 289 -2.52 5.28 13.58
C THR A 289 -2.99 4.34 14.69
N MET A 290 -4.29 4.02 14.76
CA MET A 290 -4.82 3.06 15.75
C MET A 290 -4.35 1.63 15.51
N ARG A 291 -4.26 1.20 14.25
CA ARG A 291 -3.89 -0.18 13.88
C ARG A 291 -2.41 -0.46 14.10
N THR A 292 -1.57 0.54 13.83
CA THR A 292 -0.11 0.41 13.87
C THR A 292 0.51 0.81 15.20
N GLY A 293 -0.21 1.63 15.98
CA GLY A 293 0.40 2.31 17.12
C GLY A 293 1.29 3.48 16.70
N GLY A 294 1.11 4.03 15.48
CA GLY A 294 1.66 5.32 15.06
C GLY A 294 2.80 5.27 14.03
N ASP A 295 2.81 4.31 13.10
CA ASP A 295 3.90 4.16 12.12
C ASP A 295 4.12 5.43 11.27
N ASP A 296 3.05 6.03 10.73
CA ASP A 296 3.16 7.23 9.87
C ASP A 296 3.76 8.43 10.62
N ILE A 297 3.43 8.58 11.91
CA ILE A 297 3.95 9.67 12.74
C ILE A 297 5.38 9.38 13.15
N ALA A 298 5.71 8.12 13.45
CA ALA A 298 7.09 7.70 13.66
C ALA A 298 7.95 7.96 12.42
N GLU A 299 7.45 7.67 11.22
CA GLU A 299 8.12 7.95 9.96
C GLU A 299 8.37 9.45 9.77
N ALA A 300 7.34 10.29 9.99
CA ALA A 300 7.47 11.73 9.91
C ALA A 300 8.51 12.30 10.90
N LEU A 301 8.52 11.79 12.14
CA LEU A 301 9.51 12.17 13.16
C LEU A 301 10.92 11.69 12.78
N ALA A 302 11.06 10.47 12.28
CA ALA A 302 12.34 9.94 11.80
C ALA A 302 12.90 10.76 10.63
N LEU A 303 12.07 11.17 9.68
CA LEU A 303 12.42 12.05 8.56
C LEU A 303 12.97 13.41 9.04
N LEU A 304 12.31 14.02 10.05
CA LEU A 304 12.77 15.24 10.73
C LEU A 304 14.07 15.04 11.54
N GLY A 305 14.41 13.81 11.88
CA GLY A 305 15.53 13.48 12.77
C GLY A 305 15.19 13.71 14.25
N VAL A 306 13.98 13.34 14.64
CA VAL A 306 13.44 13.46 16.00
C VAL A 306 12.98 12.09 16.48
N LYS A 307 13.37 11.70 17.68
CA LYS A 307 12.99 10.43 18.30
C LYS A 307 12.08 10.67 19.51
N PRO A 308 10.90 10.01 19.60
CA PRO A 308 10.07 10.09 20.80
C PRO A 308 10.80 9.51 22.03
N VAL A 309 10.42 9.99 23.21
CA VAL A 309 10.89 9.51 24.51
C VAL A 309 9.73 8.93 25.29
N TRP A 310 9.89 7.70 25.76
CA TRP A 310 8.87 6.98 26.50
C TRP A 310 9.21 6.89 27.99
N ASP A 311 8.18 7.05 28.82
CA ASP A 311 8.25 6.65 30.22
C ASP A 311 8.23 5.12 30.33
N ARG A 312 9.28 4.52 30.92
CA ARG A 312 9.47 3.06 30.91
C ARG A 312 8.30 2.28 31.54
N PRO A 313 7.73 2.68 32.69
CA PRO A 313 6.63 1.94 33.30
C PRO A 313 5.31 2.11 32.55
N SER A 314 4.95 3.35 32.15
CA SER A 314 3.65 3.60 31.54
C SER A 314 3.62 3.42 30.01
N ARG A 315 4.78 3.30 29.38
CA ARG A 315 4.97 3.31 27.91
C ARG A 315 4.39 4.55 27.22
N ARG A 316 4.08 5.60 27.98
CA ARG A 316 3.57 6.85 27.43
C ARG A 316 4.71 7.65 26.81
N VAL A 317 4.44 8.28 25.68
CA VAL A 317 5.31 9.31 25.13
C VAL A 317 5.25 10.52 26.05
N ILE A 318 6.40 10.93 26.57
CA ILE A 318 6.53 12.04 27.53
C ILE A 318 7.31 13.21 26.96
N ASP A 319 8.17 12.97 25.96
CA ASP A 319 9.01 14.00 25.34
C ASP A 319 9.53 13.51 23.98
N PHE A 320 10.42 14.26 23.36
CA PHE A 320 11.22 13.85 22.20
C PHE A 320 12.67 14.31 22.33
N GLU A 321 13.59 13.60 21.68
CA GLU A 321 15.00 14.00 21.53
C GLU A 321 15.29 14.32 20.07
N ILE A 322 15.98 15.43 19.82
CA ILE A 322 16.48 15.77 18.48
C ILE A 322 17.78 15.00 18.25
N LEU A 323 17.82 14.17 17.21
CA LEU A 323 19.03 13.45 16.84
C LEU A 323 20.03 14.43 16.17
N PRO A 324 21.31 14.45 16.58
CA PRO A 324 22.37 15.18 15.88
C PRO A 324 22.54 14.69 14.44
N ILE A 325 22.88 15.58 13.51
CA ILE A 325 23.13 15.24 12.09
C ILE A 325 24.17 14.12 11.94
N SER A 326 25.20 14.09 12.80
CA SER A 326 26.23 13.04 12.79
C SER A 326 25.69 11.64 13.14
N ILE A 327 24.61 11.56 13.92
CA ILE A 327 23.89 10.30 14.22
C ILE A 327 22.89 9.99 13.10
N LEU A 328 22.23 11.03 12.56
CA LEU A 328 21.24 10.88 11.49
C LEU A 328 21.88 10.41 10.18
N GLY A 329 23.12 10.82 9.89
CA GLY A 329 23.89 10.41 8.70
C GLY A 329 23.42 11.03 7.38
N ARG A 330 22.45 11.96 7.44
CA ARG A 330 21.82 12.62 6.29
C ARG A 330 21.21 13.98 6.71
N PRO A 331 20.81 14.84 5.77
CA PRO A 331 19.98 16.00 6.06
C PRO A 331 18.65 15.61 6.71
N ARG A 332 18.08 16.56 7.47
CA ARG A 332 16.68 16.51 7.90
C ARG A 332 15.78 16.71 6.68
N VAL A 333 14.57 16.15 6.72
CA VAL A 333 13.57 16.36 5.67
C VAL A 333 12.45 17.23 6.23
N ASP A 334 12.07 18.29 5.49
CA ASP A 334 10.93 19.14 5.85
C ASP A 334 9.60 18.43 5.53
N VAL A 335 8.95 17.91 6.58
CA VAL A 335 7.72 17.11 6.46
C VAL A 335 6.49 17.97 6.71
N THR A 336 5.56 17.98 5.75
CA THR A 336 4.22 18.53 5.90
C THR A 336 3.19 17.40 6.02
N LEU A 337 2.45 17.36 7.12
CA LEU A 337 1.38 16.39 7.34
C LEU A 337 0.06 16.91 6.78
N ARG A 338 -0.65 16.05 6.04
CA ARG A 338 -2.09 16.17 5.83
C ARG A 338 -2.82 15.14 6.70
N ILE A 339 -3.29 15.59 7.86
CA ILE A 339 -4.02 14.74 8.81
C ILE A 339 -5.49 14.61 8.44
N SER A 340 -6.11 13.44 8.58
CA SER A 340 -7.56 13.31 8.38
C SER A 340 -8.37 14.00 9.48
N GLY A 341 -9.64 14.32 9.23
CA GLY A 341 -10.53 14.90 10.24
C GLY A 341 -10.67 14.00 11.48
N PHE A 342 -10.69 12.68 11.28
CA PHE A 342 -10.69 11.72 12.40
C PHE A 342 -9.37 11.72 13.17
N PHE A 343 -8.23 11.87 12.49
CA PHE A 343 -6.94 11.99 13.17
C PHE A 343 -6.92 13.20 14.12
N ARG A 344 -7.41 14.37 13.64
CA ARG A 344 -7.58 15.58 14.47
C ARG A 344 -8.37 15.31 15.74
N ASP A 345 -9.50 14.61 15.62
CA ASP A 345 -10.41 14.38 16.74
C ASP A 345 -9.84 13.38 17.76
N ALA A 346 -9.16 12.34 17.27
CA ALA A 346 -8.67 11.25 18.11
C ALA A 346 -7.28 11.50 18.71
N PHE A 347 -6.41 12.28 18.05
CA PHE A 347 -4.98 12.39 18.39
C PHE A 347 -4.47 13.83 18.58
N PRO A 348 -5.12 14.67 19.40
CA PRO A 348 -4.64 16.03 19.66
C PRO A 348 -3.23 16.05 20.27
N ASN A 349 -2.89 15.06 21.11
CA ASN A 349 -1.56 14.96 21.73
C ASN A 349 -0.45 14.69 20.71
N ILE A 350 -0.76 14.04 19.58
CA ILE A 350 0.21 13.77 18.52
C ILE A 350 0.41 15.02 17.67
N ILE A 351 -0.65 15.80 17.43
CA ILE A 351 -0.53 17.13 16.81
C ILE A 351 0.38 18.01 17.65
N ASP A 352 0.18 18.03 18.97
CA ASP A 352 1.02 18.78 19.91
C ASP A 352 2.50 18.34 19.83
N LEU A 353 2.75 17.02 19.82
CA LEU A 353 4.09 16.44 19.74
C LEU A 353 4.81 16.86 18.44
N PHE A 354 4.13 16.70 17.30
CA PHE A 354 4.73 16.98 16.00
C PHE A 354 4.95 18.48 15.78
N ASP A 355 4.01 19.34 16.18
CA ASP A 355 4.18 20.80 16.11
C ASP A 355 5.39 21.26 16.94
N GLN A 356 5.55 20.74 18.16
CA GLN A 356 6.71 21.05 19.00
C GLN A 356 8.03 20.56 18.39
N ALA A 357 8.05 19.36 17.80
CA ALA A 357 9.21 18.84 17.09
C ALA A 357 9.60 19.74 15.91
N VAL A 358 8.63 20.15 15.08
CA VAL A 358 8.85 21.09 13.96
C VAL A 358 9.41 22.42 14.44
N ILE A 359 8.83 23.02 15.48
CA ILE A 359 9.31 24.28 16.04
C ILE A 359 10.74 24.14 16.57
N ALA A 360 11.03 23.07 17.30
CA ALA A 360 12.35 22.85 17.88
C ALA A 360 13.41 22.66 16.78
N VAL A 361 13.14 21.83 15.77
CA VAL A 361 14.04 21.59 14.64
C VAL A 361 14.22 22.84 13.77
N ALA A 362 13.17 23.62 13.54
CA ALA A 362 13.24 24.85 12.75
C ALA A 362 14.09 25.96 13.41
N ASN A 363 14.27 25.91 14.74
CA ASN A 363 15.08 26.88 15.48
C ASN A 363 16.55 26.46 15.64
N LEU A 364 16.96 25.29 15.14
CA LEU A 364 18.35 24.84 15.20
C LEU A 364 19.26 25.73 14.35
N ASP A 365 20.50 25.93 14.82
CA ASP A 365 21.55 26.59 14.07
C ASP A 365 22.33 25.58 13.21
N GLU A 366 21.64 25.04 12.21
CA GLU A 366 22.17 24.08 11.22
C GLU A 366 22.20 24.74 9.83
N THR A 367 23.10 24.29 8.96
CA THR A 367 23.22 24.85 7.60
C THR A 367 21.99 24.50 6.74
N PRO A 368 21.70 25.27 5.66
CA PRO A 368 20.57 24.95 4.79
C PRO A 368 20.62 23.56 4.14
N THR A 369 21.81 23.02 3.92
CA THR A 369 22.01 21.68 3.36
C THR A 369 21.77 20.57 4.40
N GLU A 370 21.91 20.86 5.68
CA GLU A 370 21.66 19.91 6.77
C GLU A 370 20.21 19.98 7.26
N ASN A 371 19.61 21.17 7.25
CA ASN A 371 18.26 21.42 7.74
C ASN A 371 17.45 22.33 6.78
N PRO A 372 16.86 21.73 5.72
CA PRO A 372 15.97 22.40 4.80
C PRO A 372 14.77 23.07 5.49
N LEU A 373 14.21 22.46 6.54
CA LEU A 373 13.09 23.02 7.32
C LEU A 373 13.47 24.39 7.93
N ALA A 374 14.60 24.47 8.65
CA ALA A 374 15.05 25.71 9.27
C ALA A 374 15.35 26.80 8.22
N ALA A 375 15.98 26.42 7.11
CA ALA A 375 16.24 27.34 6.00
C ALA A 375 14.94 27.88 5.39
N GLN A 376 13.96 27.01 5.17
CA GLN A 376 12.68 27.37 4.59
C GLN A 376 11.88 28.28 5.53
N VAL A 377 11.82 27.97 6.83
CA VAL A 377 11.17 28.84 7.82
C VAL A 377 11.79 30.24 7.83
N LYS A 378 13.12 30.35 7.83
CA LYS A 378 13.83 31.66 7.77
C LYS A 378 13.48 32.46 6.52
N LYS A 379 13.35 31.80 5.36
CA LYS A 379 12.97 32.44 4.09
C LYS A 379 11.54 32.98 4.16
N GLU A 380 10.62 32.18 4.68
CA GLU A 380 9.22 32.56 4.73
C GLU A 380 8.89 33.62 5.76
N VAL A 381 9.60 33.65 6.89
CA VAL A 381 9.41 34.72 7.88
C VAL A 381 9.64 36.08 7.22
N LYS A 382 10.72 36.21 6.43
CA LYS A 382 11.00 37.44 5.68
C LYS A 382 9.89 37.74 4.66
N TYR A 383 9.47 36.74 3.90
CA TYR A 383 8.40 36.88 2.91
C TYR A 383 7.08 37.38 3.54
N TRP A 384 6.66 36.80 4.66
CA TRP A 384 5.44 37.22 5.35
C TRP A 384 5.57 38.61 5.99
N GLN A 385 6.75 38.97 6.52
CA GLN A 385 7.03 40.31 7.02
C GLN A 385 6.96 41.37 5.90
N GLU A 386 7.49 41.06 4.72
CA GLU A 386 7.38 41.92 3.54
C GLU A 386 5.92 42.14 3.11
N LEU A 387 5.05 41.14 3.32
CA LEU A 387 3.59 41.23 3.13
C LEU A 387 2.85 41.89 4.30
N GLY A 388 3.56 42.40 5.30
CA GLY A 388 3.00 43.21 6.39
C GLY A 388 2.59 42.42 7.64
N LEU A 389 2.91 41.13 7.75
CA LEU A 389 2.71 40.39 9.00
C LEU A 389 3.72 40.84 10.05
N THR A 390 3.30 40.87 11.32
CA THR A 390 4.24 41.08 12.43
C THR A 390 5.22 39.91 12.51
N GLU A 391 6.39 40.12 13.13
CA GLU A 391 7.39 39.05 13.31
C GLU A 391 6.80 37.78 13.96
N ILE A 392 5.92 37.95 14.96
CA ILE A 392 5.25 36.84 15.64
C ILE A 392 4.33 36.09 14.68
N GLN A 393 3.48 36.79 13.93
CA GLN A 393 2.55 36.18 12.98
C GLN A 393 3.30 35.51 11.82
N ALA A 394 4.34 36.16 11.30
CA ALA A 394 5.19 35.63 10.25
C ALA A 394 5.88 34.34 10.70
N LYS A 395 6.48 34.34 11.91
CA LYS A 395 7.12 33.16 12.49
C LYS A 395 6.14 32.01 12.69
N ALA A 396 4.98 32.28 13.28
CA ALA A 396 3.93 31.29 13.45
C ALA A 396 3.51 30.65 12.12
N ARG A 397 3.22 31.49 11.12
CA ARG A 397 2.76 31.05 9.79
C ARG A 397 3.81 30.22 9.04
N SER A 398 5.08 30.60 9.12
CA SER A 398 6.17 29.86 8.47
C SER A 398 6.38 28.46 9.06
N GLN A 399 5.98 28.24 10.32
CA GLN A 399 6.16 26.97 11.03
C GLN A 399 5.00 26.00 10.84
N TYR A 400 3.93 26.37 10.15
CA TYR A 400 2.81 25.45 9.89
C TYR A 400 3.26 24.26 9.04
N ARG A 401 3.14 23.05 9.61
CA ARG A 401 3.43 21.76 8.95
C ARG A 401 2.36 20.70 9.17
N ILE A 402 1.27 21.04 9.86
CA ILE A 402 0.13 20.12 10.05
C ILE A 402 -1.09 20.79 9.44
N PHE A 403 -1.63 20.19 8.39
CA PHE A 403 -2.79 20.68 7.67
C PHE A 403 -3.90 19.64 7.70
N GLY A 404 -5.14 20.10 7.79
CA GLY A 404 -6.29 19.24 7.99
C GLY A 404 -7.60 19.82 7.46
N SER A 405 -8.66 19.07 7.67
CA SER A 405 -10.01 19.49 7.30
C SER A 405 -10.47 20.60 8.24
N LYS A 406 -11.41 21.46 7.81
CA LYS A 406 -12.05 22.45 8.69
C LYS A 406 -12.53 21.78 9.99
N PRO A 407 -12.43 22.42 11.16
CA PRO A 407 -13.04 21.90 12.40
C PRO A 407 -14.52 21.52 12.20
N GLY A 408 -14.88 20.29 12.61
CA GLY A 408 -16.21 19.72 12.40
C GLY A 408 -16.48 19.13 11.01
N ALA A 409 -15.54 19.25 10.06
CA ALA A 409 -15.59 18.61 8.74
C ALA A 409 -14.60 17.44 8.61
N TYR A 410 -14.86 16.56 7.64
CA TYR A 410 -14.12 15.33 7.32
C TYR A 410 -13.94 15.19 5.81
N GLY A 411 -13.00 14.35 5.37
CA GLY A 411 -12.67 14.15 3.95
C GLY A 411 -11.75 15.23 3.36
N ALA A 412 -11.46 15.08 2.07
CA ALA A 412 -10.58 15.95 1.28
C ALA A 412 -11.29 16.71 0.15
N GLY A 413 -12.61 16.54 0.00
CA GLY A 413 -13.46 17.36 -0.87
C GLY A 413 -13.48 16.95 -2.34
N LEU A 414 -12.93 15.79 -2.72
CA LEU A 414 -12.84 15.37 -4.12
C LEU A 414 -13.94 14.38 -4.52
N GLN A 415 -14.42 13.55 -3.60
CA GLN A 415 -15.42 12.52 -3.87
C GLN A 415 -16.63 13.04 -4.66
N GLY A 416 -17.30 14.07 -4.12
CA GLY A 416 -18.48 14.63 -4.78
C GLY A 416 -18.20 15.22 -6.17
N LEU A 417 -16.99 15.72 -6.44
CA LEU A 417 -16.62 16.22 -7.77
C LEU A 417 -16.44 15.07 -8.77
N ILE A 418 -15.75 14.01 -8.37
CA ILE A 418 -15.50 12.83 -9.22
C ILE A 418 -16.81 12.08 -9.51
N GLU A 419 -17.63 11.86 -8.49
CA GLU A 419 -18.92 11.16 -8.62
C GLU A 419 -19.91 11.93 -9.50
N SER A 420 -20.00 13.26 -9.33
CA SER A 420 -20.92 14.10 -10.13
C SER A 420 -20.37 14.52 -11.49
N GLN A 421 -19.13 14.12 -11.84
CA GLN A 421 -18.40 14.54 -13.05
C GLN A 421 -18.23 16.06 -13.19
N ASN A 422 -18.46 16.82 -12.11
CA ASN A 422 -18.54 18.28 -12.10
C ASN A 422 -17.15 18.92 -11.91
N TRP A 423 -16.25 18.64 -12.84
CA TRP A 423 -14.91 19.22 -12.93
C TRP A 423 -14.43 19.20 -14.39
N GLN A 424 -13.60 20.15 -14.78
CA GLN A 424 -13.10 20.27 -16.15
C GLN A 424 -11.59 20.05 -16.24
N ASP A 425 -10.84 20.55 -15.25
CA ASP A 425 -9.38 20.52 -15.26
C ASP A 425 -8.77 20.30 -13.87
N ASP A 426 -7.44 20.26 -13.82
CA ASP A 426 -6.68 20.13 -12.58
C ASP A 426 -6.94 21.28 -11.58
N GLN A 427 -7.33 22.47 -12.06
CA GLN A 427 -7.56 23.64 -11.20
C GLN A 427 -8.85 23.48 -10.38
N ASP A 428 -9.88 22.84 -10.92
CA ASP A 428 -11.10 22.54 -10.18
C ASP A 428 -10.82 21.57 -9.02
N LEU A 429 -10.09 20.48 -9.31
CA LEU A 429 -9.71 19.48 -8.30
C LEU A 429 -8.77 20.08 -7.25
N ALA A 430 -7.76 20.85 -7.66
CA ALA A 430 -6.84 21.51 -6.75
C ALA A 430 -7.54 22.50 -5.82
N ARG A 431 -8.48 23.30 -6.35
CA ARG A 431 -9.25 24.26 -5.55
C ARG A 431 -10.13 23.57 -4.52
N ALA A 432 -10.79 22.48 -4.90
CA ALA A 432 -11.55 21.67 -3.96
C ALA A 432 -10.64 21.12 -2.86
N TYR A 433 -9.53 20.48 -3.22
CA TYR A 433 -8.59 19.92 -2.25
C TYR A 433 -8.02 20.96 -1.28
N ILE A 434 -7.55 22.11 -1.78
CA ILE A 434 -6.98 23.19 -0.97
C ILE A 434 -8.04 23.73 -0.01
N ASN A 435 -9.25 24.03 -0.49
CA ASN A 435 -10.35 24.55 0.34
C ASN A 435 -10.71 23.61 1.50
N TRP A 436 -10.63 22.30 1.26
CA TRP A 436 -10.94 21.28 2.27
C TRP A 436 -9.74 20.89 3.14
N SER A 437 -8.52 21.34 2.82
CA SER A 437 -7.29 20.89 3.48
C SER A 437 -6.43 22.00 4.07
N SER A 438 -6.76 23.27 3.83
CA SER A 438 -5.92 24.42 4.20
C SER A 438 -6.03 24.88 5.65
N TYR A 439 -6.56 24.07 6.57
CA TYR A 439 -6.61 24.44 7.98
C TYR A 439 -5.33 23.98 8.65
N ALA A 440 -4.48 24.93 9.04
CA ALA A 440 -3.27 24.66 9.81
C ALA A 440 -3.65 24.31 11.25
N TYR A 441 -3.13 23.20 11.76
CA TYR A 441 -3.29 22.75 13.13
C TYR A 441 -1.99 22.98 13.90
N THR A 442 -2.10 23.54 15.10
CA THR A 442 -0.96 23.83 15.99
C THR A 442 -1.20 23.26 17.38
N GLY A 443 -0.12 23.06 18.10
CA GLY A 443 -0.18 22.52 19.45
C GLY A 443 -0.79 23.48 20.48
N ILE A 444 -1.34 22.93 21.56
CA ILE A 444 -2.00 23.70 22.64
C ILE A 444 -1.02 24.66 23.32
N ASN A 445 0.23 24.24 23.47
CA ASN A 445 1.29 25.02 24.12
C ASN A 445 2.09 25.86 23.11
N ASN A 446 1.59 26.03 21.88
CA ASN A 446 2.27 26.85 20.88
C ASN A 446 2.28 28.32 21.37
N SER A 447 3.48 28.81 21.65
CA SER A 447 3.71 30.13 22.24
C SER A 447 3.23 31.29 21.38
N TYR A 448 2.93 31.05 20.10
CA TYR A 448 2.51 32.06 19.15
C TYR A 448 0.99 32.11 18.88
N ASN A 449 0.23 31.05 19.21
CA ASN A 449 -1.20 30.94 18.91
C ASN A 449 -1.99 30.37 20.11
N GLN A 450 -2.38 31.24 21.06
CA GLN A 450 -3.12 30.83 22.26
C GLN A 450 -4.64 30.67 22.05
N GLU A 451 -5.20 31.21 20.95
CA GLU A 451 -6.65 31.36 20.79
C GLU A 451 -7.30 30.34 19.84
N ALA A 452 -6.57 29.72 18.90
CA ALA A 452 -7.16 28.81 17.91
C ALA A 452 -6.25 27.62 17.55
N ARG A 453 -6.75 26.39 17.78
CA ARG A 453 -6.09 25.12 17.37
C ARG A 453 -6.10 24.87 15.86
N ALA A 454 -6.94 25.59 15.12
CA ALA A 454 -7.13 25.42 13.69
C ALA A 454 -7.27 26.79 13.02
N ILE A 455 -6.39 27.09 12.08
CA ILE A 455 -6.28 28.41 11.44
C ILE A 455 -6.42 28.21 9.94
N ASN A 456 -7.46 28.80 9.34
CA ASN A 456 -7.61 28.77 7.88
C ASN A 456 -6.43 29.50 7.22
N SER A 457 -5.60 28.77 6.49
CA SER A 457 -4.29 29.23 5.99
C SER A 457 -4.02 28.75 4.56
N PRO A 458 -4.89 29.06 3.58
CA PRO A 458 -4.73 28.61 2.19
C PRO A 458 -3.45 29.14 1.53
N GLU A 459 -3.00 30.34 1.89
CA GLU A 459 -1.77 30.93 1.35
C GLU A 459 -0.53 30.18 1.84
N ALA A 460 -0.48 29.84 3.14
CA ALA A 460 0.62 29.07 3.71
C ALA A 460 0.63 27.63 3.17
N PHE A 461 -0.55 27.01 3.04
CA PHE A 461 -0.65 25.66 2.47
C PHE A 461 -0.21 25.65 1.00
N SER A 462 -0.64 26.63 0.19
CA SER A 462 -0.22 26.73 -1.21
C SER A 462 1.28 26.92 -1.37
N GLN A 463 1.91 27.73 -0.50
CA GLN A 463 3.38 27.89 -0.46
C GLN A 463 4.11 26.58 -0.14
N ARG A 464 3.55 25.74 0.74
CA ARG A 464 4.08 24.40 1.01
C ARG A 464 3.99 23.51 -0.22
N LEU A 465 2.81 23.43 -0.82
CA LEU A 465 2.57 22.59 -2.01
C LEU A 465 3.49 22.98 -3.17
N GLN A 466 3.75 24.26 -3.41
CA GLN A 466 4.63 24.72 -4.49
C GLN A 466 6.08 24.24 -4.39
N GLN A 467 6.53 23.89 -3.19
CA GLN A 467 7.93 23.51 -2.91
C GLN A 467 8.10 22.00 -2.74
N MET A 468 6.99 21.28 -2.62
CA MET A 468 6.95 19.87 -2.25
C MET A 468 7.57 18.99 -3.34
N GLN A 469 8.54 18.14 -2.98
CA GLN A 469 9.18 17.21 -3.91
C GLN A 469 8.45 15.88 -3.95
N ILE A 470 8.03 15.40 -2.78
CA ILE A 470 7.45 14.07 -2.62
C ILE A 470 6.02 14.17 -2.07
N VAL A 471 5.13 13.32 -2.57
CA VAL A 471 3.86 12.97 -1.92
C VAL A 471 3.91 11.49 -1.53
N LEU A 472 3.78 11.22 -0.23
CA LEU A 472 3.76 9.88 0.36
C LEU A 472 2.40 9.57 0.99
N HIS A 473 1.95 8.33 0.78
CA HIS A 473 0.85 7.73 1.51
C HIS A 473 1.22 6.28 1.86
N ASN A 474 0.80 5.83 3.05
CA ASN A 474 1.11 4.49 3.53
C ASN A 474 -0.14 3.60 3.61
N GLN A 475 0.05 2.32 3.30
CA GLN A 475 -0.89 1.25 3.60
C GLN A 475 -0.30 0.35 4.68
N ASP A 476 -1.08 0.07 5.71
CA ASP A 476 -0.63 -0.65 6.90
C ASP A 476 -1.23 -2.05 7.04
N ASN A 477 -2.09 -2.49 6.11
CA ASN A 477 -2.76 -3.80 6.18
C ASN A 477 -2.93 -4.45 4.81
N ARG A 478 -3.49 -5.66 4.75
CA ARG A 478 -3.79 -6.37 3.50
C ARG A 478 -5.29 -6.52 3.22
N GLU A 479 -6.15 -6.15 4.17
CA GLU A 479 -7.61 -6.20 4.10
C GLU A 479 -8.21 -5.33 2.99
N HIS A 480 -7.46 -4.33 2.52
CA HIS A 480 -7.78 -3.53 1.34
C HIS A 480 -6.50 -3.07 0.66
N ASP A 481 -6.63 -2.60 -0.58
CA ASP A 481 -5.59 -1.88 -1.29
C ASP A 481 -6.06 -0.47 -1.71
N LEU A 482 -5.18 0.30 -2.37
CA LEU A 482 -5.47 1.66 -2.81
C LEU A 482 -6.59 1.79 -3.86
N LEU A 483 -7.00 0.69 -4.49
CA LEU A 483 -8.13 0.61 -5.42
C LEU A 483 -9.35 -0.08 -4.79
N ASP A 484 -9.39 -0.19 -3.46
CA ASP A 484 -10.53 -0.67 -2.66
C ASP A 484 -11.14 0.43 -1.77
N SER A 485 -10.52 1.62 -1.69
CA SER A 485 -11.02 2.76 -0.91
C SER A 485 -10.77 4.08 -1.63
N ASP A 486 -11.79 4.94 -1.62
CA ASP A 486 -11.75 6.27 -2.20
C ASP A 486 -10.81 7.23 -1.46
N ASP A 487 -10.60 7.02 -0.16
CA ASP A 487 -9.76 7.92 0.65
C ASP A 487 -8.32 8.01 0.11
N TYR A 488 -7.77 6.95 -0.49
CA TYR A 488 -6.39 6.94 -0.98
C TYR A 488 -6.15 7.99 -2.07
N TYR A 489 -6.97 7.99 -3.14
CA TYR A 489 -6.86 9.02 -4.18
C TYR A 489 -7.25 10.40 -3.65
N GLN A 490 -8.22 10.47 -2.73
CA GLN A 490 -8.66 11.75 -2.17
C GLN A 490 -7.53 12.46 -1.41
N PHE A 491 -6.74 11.73 -0.64
CA PHE A 491 -5.64 12.28 0.15
C PHE A 491 -4.34 12.40 -0.66
N GLN A 492 -3.85 11.29 -1.21
CA GLN A 492 -2.58 11.25 -1.95
C GLN A 492 -2.74 11.90 -3.33
N GLY A 493 -3.73 11.47 -4.10
CA GLY A 493 -4.04 12.04 -5.40
C GLY A 493 -4.43 13.51 -5.29
N GLY A 494 -5.26 13.88 -4.30
CA GLY A 494 -5.65 15.26 -4.06
C GLY A 494 -4.47 16.19 -3.77
N MET A 495 -3.49 15.74 -2.98
CA MET A 495 -2.24 16.48 -2.78
C MET A 495 -1.45 16.62 -4.09
N THR A 496 -1.39 15.53 -4.86
CA THR A 496 -0.67 15.46 -6.14
C THR A 496 -1.25 16.43 -7.17
N VAL A 497 -2.56 16.44 -7.39
CA VAL A 497 -3.21 17.38 -8.33
C VAL A 497 -3.09 18.83 -7.87
N ALA A 498 -3.14 19.09 -6.56
CA ALA A 498 -2.94 20.43 -6.03
C ALA A 498 -1.51 20.95 -6.30
N ILE A 499 -0.50 20.11 -6.14
CA ILE A 499 0.89 20.44 -6.49
C ILE A 499 1.04 20.64 -8.00
N ARG A 500 0.46 19.73 -8.80
CA ARG A 500 0.51 19.83 -10.28
C ARG A 500 -0.16 21.10 -10.78
N ALA A 501 -1.32 21.47 -10.26
CA ALA A 501 -2.03 22.69 -10.62
C ALA A 501 -1.23 23.96 -10.27
N LEU A 502 -0.44 23.94 -9.19
CA LEU A 502 0.36 25.07 -8.74
C LEU A 502 1.73 25.17 -9.42
N THR A 503 2.30 24.06 -9.88
CA THR A 503 3.68 23.99 -10.38
C THR A 503 3.80 23.60 -11.85
N GLY A 504 2.72 23.10 -12.46
CA GLY A 504 2.68 22.59 -13.82
C GLY A 504 3.24 21.17 -13.99
N LYS A 505 3.72 20.51 -12.93
CA LYS A 505 4.26 19.15 -12.98
C LYS A 505 3.85 18.32 -11.76
N ASN A 506 3.79 17.00 -11.93
CA ASN A 506 3.62 16.11 -10.78
C ASN A 506 4.87 16.16 -9.87
N PRO A 507 4.68 16.06 -8.54
CA PRO A 507 5.75 15.66 -7.61
C PRO A 507 6.09 14.17 -7.80
N ASP A 508 7.18 13.73 -7.17
CA ASP A 508 7.43 12.30 -7.03
C ASP A 508 6.42 11.69 -6.07
N THR A 509 5.65 10.71 -6.55
CA THR A 509 4.60 10.06 -5.74
C THR A 509 5.05 8.67 -5.33
N TYR A 510 5.23 8.45 -4.03
CA TYR A 510 5.55 7.15 -3.46
C TYR A 510 4.41 6.59 -2.62
N PHE A 511 4.38 5.27 -2.53
CA PHE A 511 3.44 4.52 -1.72
C PHE A 511 4.22 3.60 -0.78
N GLY A 512 4.04 3.81 0.53
CA GLY A 512 4.64 2.99 1.57
C GLY A 512 3.74 1.80 1.90
N ASP A 513 4.29 0.60 1.89
CA ASP A 513 3.63 -0.64 2.28
C ASP A 513 4.22 -1.11 3.62
N ASN A 514 3.55 -0.71 4.69
CA ASN A 514 3.87 -1.04 6.07
C ASN A 514 3.05 -2.24 6.58
N SER A 515 2.39 -2.98 5.68
CA SER A 515 1.60 -4.16 6.04
C SER A 515 2.45 -5.32 6.58
N MET A 516 3.73 -5.37 6.21
CA MET A 516 4.73 -6.28 6.77
C MET A 516 5.68 -5.48 7.69
N PRO A 517 5.48 -5.49 9.03
CA PRO A 517 6.22 -4.62 9.94
C PRO A 517 7.75 -4.77 9.89
N GLU A 518 8.24 -5.98 9.63
CA GLU A 518 9.68 -6.28 9.60
C GLU A 518 10.33 -5.95 8.24
N ASN A 519 9.54 -5.67 7.21
CA ASN A 519 10.02 -5.30 5.87
C ASN A 519 9.10 -4.24 5.21
N PRO A 520 9.08 -3.00 5.73
CA PRO A 520 8.37 -1.90 5.08
C PRO A 520 8.90 -1.67 3.67
N LYS A 521 8.04 -1.56 2.66
CA LYS A 521 8.47 -1.34 1.27
C LYS A 521 8.01 0.02 0.77
N VAL A 522 8.84 0.70 -0.02
CA VAL A 522 8.46 1.96 -0.69
C VAL A 522 8.53 1.74 -2.20
N ARG A 523 7.41 2.02 -2.90
CA ARG A 523 7.30 1.92 -4.36
C ARG A 523 6.85 3.24 -4.94
N GLN A 524 7.14 3.49 -6.22
CA GLN A 524 6.44 4.56 -6.92
C GLN A 524 4.94 4.23 -7.00
N LEU A 525 4.09 5.25 -6.95
CA LEU A 525 2.64 5.08 -7.03
C LEU A 525 2.22 4.27 -8.26
N LYS A 526 2.82 4.54 -9.43
CA LYS A 526 2.56 3.80 -10.68
C LYS A 526 2.91 2.31 -10.58
N GLU A 527 3.99 1.97 -9.86
CA GLU A 527 4.40 0.58 -9.64
C GLU A 527 3.40 -0.13 -8.74
N GLN A 528 2.90 0.57 -7.71
CA GLN A 528 1.90 0.02 -6.80
C GLN A 528 0.53 -0.13 -7.48
N ILE A 529 0.09 0.83 -8.30
CA ILE A 529 -1.11 0.71 -9.14
C ILE A 529 -0.99 -0.50 -10.06
N ALA A 530 0.13 -0.65 -10.77
CA ALA A 530 0.35 -1.78 -11.66
C ALA A 530 0.39 -3.13 -10.90
N ARG A 531 0.93 -3.13 -9.68
CA ARG A 531 0.95 -4.30 -8.80
C ARG A 531 -0.47 -4.72 -8.43
N VAL A 532 -1.28 -3.80 -7.90
CA VAL A 532 -2.68 -4.07 -7.51
C VAL A 532 -3.54 -4.44 -8.70
N TYR A 533 -3.33 -3.76 -9.83
CA TYR A 533 -3.99 -4.08 -11.09
C TYR A 533 -3.81 -5.57 -11.44
N ARG A 534 -2.57 -6.06 -11.44
CA ARG A 534 -2.27 -7.47 -11.75
C ARG A 534 -2.67 -8.43 -10.66
N SER A 535 -2.38 -8.12 -9.40
CA SER A 535 -2.62 -9.07 -8.30
C SER A 535 -4.09 -9.23 -7.96
N ARG A 536 -4.92 -8.19 -8.20
CA ARG A 536 -6.32 -8.17 -7.79
C ARG A 536 -7.30 -7.72 -8.88
N VAL A 537 -7.12 -6.55 -9.49
CA VAL A 537 -8.15 -5.94 -10.38
C VAL A 537 -8.56 -6.89 -11.50
N VAL A 538 -7.60 -7.32 -12.31
CA VAL A 538 -7.86 -8.22 -13.44
C VAL A 538 -7.59 -9.68 -13.10
N ASN A 539 -7.47 -10.01 -11.81
CA ASN A 539 -7.21 -11.39 -11.38
C ASN A 539 -8.51 -12.21 -11.43
N PRO A 540 -8.58 -13.29 -12.23
CA PRO A 540 -9.76 -14.17 -12.31
C PRO A 540 -10.22 -14.70 -10.95
N LYS A 541 -9.29 -14.98 -10.03
CA LYS A 541 -9.60 -15.47 -8.69
C LYS A 541 -10.37 -14.43 -7.88
N TRP A 542 -9.95 -13.16 -7.94
CA TRP A 542 -10.67 -12.07 -7.28
C TRP A 542 -12.04 -11.85 -7.91
N ILE A 543 -12.11 -11.83 -9.25
CA ILE A 543 -13.37 -11.65 -10.00
C ILE A 543 -14.36 -12.75 -9.61
N ALA A 544 -13.95 -14.02 -9.66
CA ALA A 544 -14.76 -15.15 -9.21
C ALA A 544 -15.11 -15.04 -7.71
N GLY A 545 -14.18 -14.55 -6.89
CA GLY A 545 -14.33 -14.17 -5.49
C GLY A 545 -15.56 -13.30 -5.25
N VAL A 546 -15.54 -12.09 -5.81
CA VAL A 546 -16.60 -11.10 -5.60
C VAL A 546 -17.90 -11.48 -6.29
N MET A 547 -17.86 -12.21 -7.42
CA MET A 547 -19.05 -12.70 -8.12
C MET A 547 -19.93 -13.63 -7.26
N ARG A 548 -19.36 -14.28 -6.23
CA ARG A 548 -20.15 -15.06 -5.25
C ARG A 548 -21.11 -14.21 -4.40
N HIS A 549 -20.95 -12.89 -4.40
CA HIS A 549 -21.68 -11.97 -3.52
C HIS A 549 -22.70 -11.06 -4.24
N GLY A 550 -23.15 -11.44 -5.44
CA GLY A 550 -24.30 -10.83 -6.10
C GLY A 550 -24.15 -9.32 -6.30
N TYR A 551 -25.16 -8.56 -5.87
CA TYR A 551 -25.20 -7.10 -6.04
C TYR A 551 -23.94 -6.40 -5.49
N LYS A 552 -23.51 -6.76 -4.27
CA LYS A 552 -22.34 -6.13 -3.65
C LYS A 552 -21.05 -6.55 -4.34
N GLY A 553 -20.99 -7.77 -4.88
CA GLY A 553 -19.88 -8.21 -5.74
C GLY A 553 -19.70 -7.31 -6.97
N ALA A 554 -20.78 -7.09 -7.72
CA ALA A 554 -20.77 -6.18 -8.87
C ALA A 554 -20.44 -4.73 -8.48
N PHE A 555 -20.89 -4.28 -7.30
CA PHE A 555 -20.52 -2.97 -6.77
C PHE A 555 -19.02 -2.82 -6.52
N GLU A 556 -18.33 -3.82 -5.94
CA GLU A 556 -16.87 -3.73 -5.71
C GLU A 556 -16.10 -3.61 -7.03
N MET A 557 -16.59 -4.25 -8.09
CA MET A 557 -16.03 -4.13 -9.45
C MET A 557 -16.19 -2.70 -9.97
N ALA A 558 -17.38 -2.10 -9.86
CA ALA A 558 -17.60 -0.71 -10.26
C ALA A 558 -16.76 0.29 -9.45
N ALA A 559 -16.74 0.13 -8.13
CA ALA A 559 -15.95 0.98 -7.24
C ALA A 559 -14.44 0.93 -7.57
N THR A 560 -13.93 -0.26 -7.94
CA THR A 560 -12.54 -0.39 -8.41
C THR A 560 -12.26 0.49 -9.64
N ILE A 561 -13.17 0.52 -10.62
CA ILE A 561 -13.01 1.36 -11.83
C ILE A 561 -13.05 2.83 -11.45
N ASP A 562 -13.99 3.24 -10.60
CA ASP A 562 -14.09 4.62 -10.12
C ASP A 562 -12.81 5.06 -9.42
N TYR A 563 -12.24 4.23 -8.55
CA TYR A 563 -11.02 4.57 -7.83
C TYR A 563 -9.78 4.59 -8.73
N LEU A 564 -9.69 3.67 -9.69
CA LEU A 564 -8.64 3.67 -10.71
C LEU A 564 -8.69 4.97 -11.53
N PHE A 565 -9.88 5.33 -12.03
CA PHE A 565 -10.11 6.57 -12.76
C PHE A 565 -9.77 7.81 -11.91
N ALA A 566 -10.21 7.85 -10.65
CA ALA A 566 -9.99 8.98 -9.77
C ALA A 566 -8.51 9.17 -9.42
N TYR A 567 -7.77 8.07 -9.21
CA TYR A 567 -6.32 8.11 -9.06
C TYR A 567 -5.64 8.64 -10.32
N ASP A 568 -6.09 8.24 -11.50
CA ASP A 568 -5.50 8.73 -12.74
C ASP A 568 -5.81 10.21 -12.98
N ALA A 569 -7.04 10.64 -12.74
CA ALA A 569 -7.45 12.04 -12.82
C ALA A 569 -6.57 12.91 -11.90
N THR A 570 -6.29 12.44 -10.69
CA THR A 570 -5.56 13.20 -9.68
C THR A 570 -4.03 13.06 -9.75
N ALA A 571 -3.50 11.92 -10.17
CA ALA A 571 -2.06 11.62 -10.12
C ALA A 571 -1.42 11.22 -11.45
N LYS A 572 -2.18 10.97 -12.52
CA LYS A 572 -1.65 10.55 -13.84
C LYS A 572 -0.76 9.31 -13.74
N CYS A 573 -1.28 8.27 -13.08
CA CYS A 573 -0.51 7.08 -12.69
C CYS A 573 -1.08 5.77 -13.26
N VAL A 574 -2.12 5.84 -14.10
CA VAL A 574 -2.72 4.68 -14.75
C VAL A 574 -2.31 4.65 -16.21
N GLU A 575 -1.89 3.46 -16.67
CA GLU A 575 -1.49 3.26 -18.05
C GLU A 575 -2.68 2.79 -18.88
N ASP A 576 -2.69 3.14 -20.17
CA ASP A 576 -3.75 2.83 -21.13
C ASP A 576 -4.16 1.34 -21.18
N PHE A 577 -3.19 0.43 -21.05
CA PHE A 577 -3.46 -1.01 -21.05
C PHE A 577 -4.29 -1.46 -19.85
N MET A 578 -4.29 -0.69 -18.75
CA MET A 578 -5.06 -1.01 -17.55
C MET A 578 -6.55 -0.73 -17.78
N TYR A 579 -6.90 0.39 -18.42
CA TYR A 579 -8.29 0.64 -18.83
C TYR A 579 -8.78 -0.40 -19.83
N GLN A 580 -7.95 -0.73 -20.83
CA GLN A 580 -8.28 -1.77 -21.81
C GLN A 580 -8.54 -3.13 -21.12
N GLY A 581 -7.66 -3.56 -20.21
CA GLY A 581 -7.82 -4.85 -19.54
C GLY A 581 -9.00 -4.88 -18.57
N VAL A 582 -9.34 -3.77 -17.90
CA VAL A 582 -10.57 -3.66 -17.12
C VAL A 582 -11.80 -3.76 -18.02
N ALA A 583 -11.83 -3.06 -19.16
CA ALA A 583 -12.92 -3.16 -20.13
C ALA A 583 -13.10 -4.59 -20.63
N GLU A 584 -11.99 -5.27 -20.96
CA GLU A 584 -11.98 -6.67 -21.41
C GLU A 584 -12.52 -7.62 -20.35
N THR A 585 -12.03 -7.52 -19.11
CA THR A 585 -12.34 -8.48 -18.05
C THR A 585 -13.70 -8.26 -17.39
N TYR A 586 -14.15 -7.01 -17.23
CA TYR A 586 -15.38 -6.73 -16.49
C TYR A 586 -16.59 -6.57 -17.41
N ILE A 587 -16.40 -5.93 -18.57
CA ILE A 587 -17.51 -5.48 -19.42
C ILE A 587 -17.64 -6.32 -20.67
N PHE A 588 -16.53 -6.79 -21.25
CA PHE A 588 -16.56 -7.52 -22.51
C PHE A 588 -16.50 -9.04 -22.36
N ASP A 589 -16.05 -9.55 -21.21
CA ASP A 589 -16.20 -10.96 -20.86
C ASP A 589 -17.68 -11.27 -20.64
N GLU A 590 -18.20 -12.20 -21.44
CA GLU A 590 -19.63 -12.51 -21.47
C GLU A 590 -20.15 -13.06 -20.13
N ASN A 591 -19.34 -13.80 -19.39
CA ASN A 591 -19.74 -14.38 -18.11
C ASN A 591 -19.83 -13.29 -17.04
N VAL A 592 -18.82 -12.43 -16.97
CA VAL A 592 -18.76 -11.33 -16.01
C VAL A 592 -19.81 -10.28 -16.32
N GLN A 593 -19.95 -9.88 -17.59
CA GLN A 593 -20.97 -8.94 -18.04
C GLN A 593 -22.38 -9.44 -17.69
N SER A 594 -22.70 -10.70 -18.03
CA SER A 594 -24.00 -11.30 -17.72
C SER A 594 -24.29 -11.31 -16.21
N PHE A 595 -23.27 -11.58 -15.40
CA PHE A 595 -23.38 -11.51 -13.95
C PHE A 595 -23.70 -10.08 -13.48
N ILE A 596 -22.95 -9.07 -13.92
CA ILE A 596 -23.15 -7.68 -13.49
C ILE A 596 -24.54 -7.21 -13.93
N GLN A 597 -24.92 -7.42 -15.20
CA GLN A 597 -26.24 -7.04 -15.73
C GLN A 597 -27.38 -7.67 -14.91
N ALA A 598 -27.25 -8.95 -14.58
CA ALA A 598 -28.29 -9.67 -13.83
C ALA A 598 -28.35 -9.30 -12.33
N LYS A 599 -27.21 -8.92 -11.72
CA LYS A 599 -27.13 -8.66 -10.27
C LYS A 599 -27.17 -7.18 -9.90
N ASN A 600 -26.67 -6.31 -10.77
CA ASN A 600 -26.59 -4.86 -10.57
C ASN A 600 -26.43 -4.14 -11.92
N PRO A 601 -27.52 -3.94 -12.69
CA PRO A 601 -27.46 -3.28 -14.00
C PRO A 601 -26.98 -1.81 -13.91
N TRP A 602 -27.22 -1.12 -12.78
CA TRP A 602 -26.68 0.21 -12.52
C TRP A 602 -25.15 0.22 -12.54
N ALA A 603 -24.52 -0.75 -11.87
CA ALA A 603 -23.07 -0.89 -11.90
C ALA A 603 -22.53 -1.14 -13.31
N LEU A 604 -23.24 -1.91 -14.16
CA LEU A 604 -22.81 -2.13 -15.55
C LEU A 604 -22.80 -0.83 -16.35
N ARG A 605 -23.88 -0.04 -16.24
CA ARG A 605 -23.97 1.27 -16.88
C ARG A 605 -22.86 2.19 -16.38
N ASP A 606 -22.74 2.35 -15.07
CA ASP A 606 -21.80 3.29 -14.45
C ASP A 606 -20.34 2.92 -14.82
N MET A 607 -19.99 1.63 -14.89
CA MET A 607 -18.68 1.17 -15.36
C MET A 607 -18.42 1.53 -16.82
N ALA A 608 -19.39 1.31 -17.70
CA ALA A 608 -19.25 1.66 -19.12
C ALA A 608 -19.13 3.18 -19.32
N GLU A 609 -19.95 3.96 -18.62
CA GLU A 609 -19.89 5.43 -18.63
C GLU A 609 -18.56 5.95 -18.10
N ARG A 610 -18.02 5.37 -17.02
CA ARG A 610 -16.74 5.80 -16.45
C ARG A 610 -15.57 5.58 -17.40
N LEU A 611 -15.56 4.47 -18.13
CA LEU A 611 -14.54 4.21 -19.14
C LEU A 611 -14.67 5.14 -20.37
N LEU A 612 -15.90 5.46 -20.77
CA LEU A 612 -16.14 6.47 -21.79
C LEU A 612 -15.67 7.86 -21.33
N GLU A 613 -15.91 8.22 -20.07
CA GLU A 613 -15.42 9.45 -19.45
C GLU A 613 -13.88 9.50 -19.43
N ALA A 614 -13.23 8.38 -19.10
CA ALA A 614 -11.76 8.27 -19.14
C ALA A 614 -11.22 8.63 -20.54
N ASN A 615 -11.84 8.13 -21.60
CA ASN A 615 -11.46 8.47 -22.96
C ASN A 615 -11.75 9.95 -23.30
N GLN A 616 -12.94 10.44 -22.97
CA GLN A 616 -13.34 11.84 -23.23
C GLN A 616 -12.41 12.85 -22.55
N ARG A 617 -11.89 12.51 -21.37
CA ARG A 617 -10.94 13.34 -20.60
C ARG A 617 -9.47 13.10 -20.98
N GLY A 618 -9.19 12.25 -21.96
CA GLY A 618 -7.84 11.95 -22.43
C GLY A 618 -6.99 11.13 -21.44
N LEU A 619 -7.63 10.46 -20.48
CA LEU A 619 -7.01 9.53 -19.54
C LEU A 619 -6.77 8.16 -20.19
N TRP A 620 -7.67 7.74 -21.08
CA TRP A 620 -7.53 6.51 -21.86
C TRP A 620 -7.49 6.82 -23.36
N GLN A 621 -6.30 6.87 -23.95
CA GLN A 621 -6.10 7.41 -25.31
C GLN A 621 -6.08 6.34 -26.41
N SER A 622 -5.62 5.14 -26.10
CA SER A 622 -5.50 4.01 -27.04
C SER A 622 -6.82 3.31 -27.35
N ALA A 623 -7.93 3.69 -26.71
CA ALA A 623 -9.25 3.15 -27.02
C ALA A 623 -9.62 3.41 -28.49
N ASN A 624 -9.81 2.34 -29.26
CA ASN A 624 -10.25 2.46 -30.64
C ASN A 624 -11.78 2.68 -30.72
N GLN A 625 -12.26 3.20 -31.85
CA GLN A 625 -13.67 3.52 -32.03
C GLN A 625 -14.60 2.32 -31.78
N LYS A 626 -14.19 1.11 -32.19
CA LYS A 626 -14.98 -0.11 -31.98
C LYS A 626 -15.16 -0.42 -30.48
N THR A 627 -14.12 -0.21 -29.67
CA THR A 627 -14.19 -0.35 -28.21
C THR A 627 -15.16 0.67 -27.62
N LEU A 628 -15.09 1.93 -28.05
CA LEU A 628 -15.97 3.01 -27.57
C LEU A 628 -17.43 2.76 -27.96
N ASP A 629 -17.70 2.36 -29.21
CA ASP A 629 -19.04 2.02 -29.68
C ASP A 629 -19.64 0.86 -28.88
N LYS A 630 -18.82 -0.14 -28.53
CA LYS A 630 -19.24 -1.28 -27.70
C LYS A 630 -19.61 -0.83 -26.28
N LEU A 631 -18.80 0.02 -25.65
CA LEU A 631 -19.11 0.59 -24.33
C LEU A 631 -20.41 1.40 -24.36
N GLN A 632 -20.60 2.23 -25.38
CA GLN A 632 -21.82 3.03 -25.54
C GLN A 632 -23.06 2.14 -25.72
N ALA A 633 -22.96 1.08 -26.51
CA ALA A 633 -24.05 0.12 -26.68
C ALA A 633 -24.43 -0.56 -25.36
N ILE A 634 -23.44 -0.99 -24.57
CA ILE A 634 -23.66 -1.64 -23.27
C ILE A 634 -24.28 -0.67 -22.26
N ALA A 635 -23.82 0.58 -22.22
CA ALA A 635 -24.41 1.60 -21.36
C ALA A 635 -25.89 1.83 -21.70
N LEU A 636 -26.22 1.94 -22.99
CA LEU A 636 -27.61 2.10 -23.47
C LEU A 636 -28.48 0.87 -23.17
N GLU A 637 -27.95 -0.34 -23.31
CA GLU A 637 -28.67 -1.57 -22.98
C GLU A 637 -28.97 -1.65 -21.47
N ALA A 638 -27.97 -1.36 -20.63
CA ALA A 638 -28.15 -1.31 -19.18
C ALA A 638 -29.18 -0.25 -18.76
N GLU A 639 -29.15 0.94 -19.37
CA GLU A 639 -30.14 1.99 -19.15
C GLU A 639 -31.55 1.55 -19.53
N GLY A 640 -31.72 0.87 -20.68
CA GLY A 640 -33.01 0.33 -21.09
C GLY A 640 -33.61 -0.65 -20.09
N ILE A 641 -32.77 -1.49 -19.47
CA ILE A 641 -33.18 -2.40 -18.40
C ILE A 641 -33.57 -1.65 -17.12
N ILE A 642 -32.77 -0.65 -16.72
CA ILE A 642 -33.01 0.14 -15.50
C ILE A 642 -34.33 0.91 -15.61
N GLU A 643 -34.55 1.58 -16.75
CA GLU A 643 -35.71 2.44 -16.99
C GLU A 643 -36.96 1.66 -17.45
N ASN A 644 -36.85 0.33 -17.62
CA ASN A 644 -37.90 -0.56 -18.13
C ASN A 644 -38.46 -0.13 -19.51
N LEU A 645 -37.56 0.23 -20.43
CA LEU A 645 -37.89 0.73 -21.78
C LEU A 645 -38.05 -0.39 -22.83
#